data_AF-A0A6A6X5M0-F1
#
_entry.id   AF-A0A6A6X5M0-F1
#
_cell.length_a   1.000
_cell.length_b   1.000
_cell.length_c   1.000
_cell.angle_alpha   90.00
_cell.angle_beta   90.00
_cell.angle_gamma   90.00
#
_symmetry.space_group_name_H-M   'P 1'
#
loop_
_entity.id
_entity.type
_entity.pdbx_description
1 polymer ?
#
loop_
_entity_poly.entity_id
_entity_poly.type
_entity_poly.pdbx_seq_one_letter_code
_entity_poly.pdbx_strand_id
1 'polypeptide(L)'
;MKGLITASSAALSLASGALSTPLSSRSNLILFKPLSVTTDSVHNIHVGYNDAEFEGEVRVVHGSCDMTESHQRHHEVGSTFVTRDAQPERFVWIVPENAIHDGCLHAFSGPTLIGRSAPIKVSQPLRRREDISDVADVTGPWFDGVAYMKSKQNNATFVAAAKSKKIAIVGGGMSGLLTSLLLTSVGVTDWHITESSQRIGGRIRTKYLNGTTPDEYQYQEMGPMRFPVSTTYPDTNETIEINDHKMVFQLGATLNKMNNYAPNLAVNFIPWIQSSPNVPANSNGYRLPNGRIPSVAQIAANSSLRNPAYTAANLTAAELAEEDVEKLLDESEERLKAAAKNIFKAHKESEERGLFSFSEYAYLRYALNLDADTADFVAGAGSNSPMWDLYDSVYFGATKWRTIDKGLESLPRAFLPHVQDKLTLGRKIDGIVYSNETGKVTLTWRDDPLAMEPECEEYDYAVVAVPFSKVRGWKLPRYSSLLSRAINTMNYQQSCKVALHYKTRFWEHMDPPIIGGCGATDVYGGGSVCYPAYKINSTLPGVILASYTSGTPARTVAALSTEDHVARTQRTMVEVHGEIANEQWTGNYNRQCWEVDEHQAGAWASPFLGQQDLYLPAYYKTEFQSIFIGEHTSYTHAWIFSALDSAVRGTAQLLLDMGLVDEAKQVVDQWMGRWISL
;
A
#
# COMPACT_ATOMS: atom_id res chain seq x y z
N MET A 1 18.60 32.44 105.74
CA MET A 1 18.10 31.56 106.81
C MET A 1 17.53 30.29 106.17
N LYS A 2 17.95 29.11 106.66
CA LYS A 2 17.30 27.77 106.63
C LYS A 2 16.58 27.36 105.32
N GLY A 3 16.92 26.32 104.57
CA GLY A 3 17.37 24.97 104.93
C GLY A 3 16.28 23.93 104.61
N LEU A 4 16.58 22.97 103.71
CA LEU A 4 16.23 21.53 103.74
C LEU A 4 14.77 21.02 103.56
N ILE A 5 14.50 20.27 102.48
CA ILE A 5 14.16 18.81 102.43
C ILE A 5 13.34 18.42 101.17
N THR A 6 13.78 17.30 100.58
CA THR A 6 13.29 16.46 99.47
C THR A 6 11.99 15.68 99.74
N ALA A 7 11.20 15.37 98.70
CA ALA A 7 10.66 14.01 98.45
C ALA A 7 9.89 13.91 97.10
N SER A 8 10.15 12.82 96.37
CA SER A 8 9.55 12.40 95.09
C SER A 8 8.17 11.75 95.24
N SER A 9 7.35 11.81 94.18
CA SER A 9 6.83 10.65 93.39
C SER A 9 5.41 10.85 92.86
N ALA A 10 5.25 10.62 91.55
CA ALA A 10 4.27 9.70 90.92
C ALA A 10 3.68 10.26 89.62
N ALA A 11 3.72 9.39 88.61
CA ALA A 11 3.45 9.60 87.21
C ALA A 11 1.96 9.67 86.85
N LEU A 12 1.65 10.38 85.76
CA LEU A 12 0.53 10.08 84.86
C LEU A 12 0.77 10.76 83.51
N SER A 13 1.37 10.02 82.57
CA SER A 13 1.48 10.39 81.16
C SER A 13 0.16 10.03 80.46
N LEU A 14 -0.58 11.06 80.06
CA LEU A 14 -1.76 10.95 79.20
C LEU A 14 -1.31 10.65 77.76
N ALA A 15 -1.53 9.42 77.32
CA ALA A 15 -1.46 9.04 75.92
C ALA A 15 -2.75 9.47 75.21
N SER A 16 -2.66 10.48 74.36
CA SER A 16 -3.70 10.84 73.39
C SER A 16 -3.72 9.79 72.28
N GLY A 17 -4.73 8.93 72.30
CA GLY A 17 -5.00 7.96 71.23
C GLY A 17 -5.42 8.68 69.95
N ALA A 18 -4.53 8.70 68.96
CA ALA A 18 -4.93 8.88 67.58
C ALA A 18 -5.60 7.58 67.12
N LEU A 19 -6.90 7.64 66.84
CA LEU A 19 -7.62 6.58 66.14
C LEU A 19 -7.03 6.46 64.73
N SER A 20 -6.10 5.54 64.54
CA SER A 20 -5.71 5.08 63.22
C SER A 20 -6.88 4.27 62.65
N THR A 21 -7.61 4.88 61.72
CA THR A 21 -8.39 4.12 60.74
C THR A 21 -7.47 3.10 60.07
N PRO A 22 -7.87 1.84 59.88
CA PRO A 22 -7.04 0.88 59.18
C PRO A 22 -6.80 1.40 57.77
N LEU A 23 -5.52 1.59 57.41
CA LEU A 23 -5.08 1.73 56.02
C LEU A 23 -5.57 0.48 55.30
N SER A 24 -6.69 0.60 54.57
CA SER A 24 -7.03 -0.38 53.55
C SER A 24 -5.79 -0.54 52.68
N SER A 25 -5.34 -1.78 52.49
CA SER A 25 -4.21 -2.11 51.64
C SER A 25 -4.40 -1.42 50.28
N ARG A 26 -3.65 -0.35 50.00
CA ARG A 26 -3.68 0.36 48.70
C ARG A 26 -3.13 -0.51 47.56
N SER A 27 -2.76 -1.78 47.82
CA SER A 27 -2.11 -2.69 46.89
C SER A 27 -2.95 -3.11 45.67
N ASN A 28 -4.22 -2.72 45.60
CA ASN A 28 -5.16 -3.18 44.57
C ASN A 28 -5.88 -2.03 43.85
N LEU A 29 -5.35 -0.80 43.83
CA LEU A 29 -5.97 0.31 43.09
C LEU A 29 -5.91 0.05 41.57
N ILE A 30 -4.81 -0.55 41.11
CA ILE A 30 -4.56 -0.92 39.72
C ILE A 30 -4.66 -2.43 39.57
N LEU A 31 -5.52 -2.88 38.66
CA LEU A 31 -5.71 -4.29 38.31
C LEU A 31 -5.14 -4.56 36.92
N PHE A 32 -4.31 -5.59 36.81
CA PHE A 32 -3.82 -6.06 35.52
C PHE A 32 -4.65 -7.24 35.04
N LYS A 33 -5.07 -7.24 33.77
CA LYS A 33 -5.63 -8.46 33.16
C LYS A 33 -4.51 -9.48 32.91
N PRO A 34 -4.83 -10.79 32.89
CA PRO A 34 -3.87 -11.82 32.53
C PRO A 34 -3.23 -11.53 31.17
N LEU A 35 -1.92 -11.75 31.09
CA LEU A 35 -1.11 -11.46 29.92
C LEU A 35 -0.10 -12.57 29.69
N SER A 36 0.09 -12.95 28.43
CA SER A 36 1.22 -13.75 27.97
C SER A 36 1.93 -12.98 26.86
N VAL A 37 3.26 -12.92 26.94
CA VAL A 37 4.05 -12.13 26.00
C VAL A 37 5.13 -12.96 25.32
N THR A 38 5.57 -12.45 24.18
CA THR A 38 6.73 -12.95 23.44
C THR A 38 7.90 -11.99 23.60
N THR A 39 9.13 -12.50 23.66
CA THR A 39 10.32 -11.64 23.64
C THR A 39 10.47 -10.93 22.29
N ASP A 40 11.10 -9.75 22.30
CA ASP A 40 11.29 -8.85 21.15
C ASP A 40 9.99 -8.56 20.38
N SER A 41 8.96 -8.15 21.13
CA SER A 41 7.66 -7.83 20.56
C SER A 41 6.95 -6.72 21.35
N VAL A 42 5.89 -6.15 20.77
CA VAL A 42 5.08 -5.11 21.43
C VAL A 42 3.74 -5.71 21.86
N HIS A 43 3.28 -5.39 23.07
CA HIS A 43 2.00 -5.84 23.62
C HIS A 43 1.24 -4.72 24.35
N ASN A 44 -0.10 -4.77 24.33
CA ASN A 44 -0.89 -3.99 25.26
C ASN A 44 -1.01 -4.73 26.60
N ILE A 45 -0.68 -4.04 27.69
CA ILE A 45 -1.03 -4.42 29.06
C ILE A 45 -2.35 -3.74 29.36
N HIS A 46 -3.39 -4.53 29.66
CA HIS A 46 -4.72 -3.99 29.99
C HIS A 46 -4.84 -3.78 31.48
N VAL A 47 -5.32 -2.59 31.84
CA VAL A 47 -5.40 -2.12 33.21
C VAL A 47 -6.84 -1.71 33.55
N GLY A 48 -7.29 -2.10 34.74
CA GLY A 48 -8.51 -1.64 35.36
C GLY A 48 -8.23 -0.87 36.65
N TYR A 49 -9.18 -0.04 37.06
CA TYR A 49 -9.10 0.78 38.26
C TYR A 49 -10.18 0.34 39.24
N ASN A 50 -9.80 0.00 40.47
CA ASN A 50 -10.76 -0.32 41.54
C ASN A 50 -11.32 0.93 42.22
N ASP A 51 -10.63 2.06 42.06
CA ASP A 51 -11.08 3.36 42.52
C ASP A 51 -11.17 4.30 41.32
N ALA A 52 -12.40 4.61 40.92
CA ALA A 52 -12.67 5.53 39.81
C ALA A 52 -12.26 6.98 40.14
N GLU A 53 -12.01 7.32 41.41
CA GLU A 53 -11.57 8.65 41.82
C GLU A 53 -10.05 8.81 41.91
N PHE A 54 -9.29 7.74 41.63
CA PHE A 54 -7.83 7.75 41.75
C PHE A 54 -7.21 8.78 40.79
N GLU A 55 -6.38 9.66 41.35
CA GLU A 55 -5.53 10.59 40.62
C GLU A 55 -4.09 10.50 41.11
N GLY A 56 -3.13 10.52 40.18
CA GLY A 56 -1.72 10.50 40.51
C GLY A 56 -0.84 9.86 39.44
N GLU A 57 0.48 9.97 39.64
CA GLU A 57 1.45 9.27 38.79
C GLU A 57 1.35 7.75 39.00
N VAL A 58 1.26 7.00 37.90
CA VAL A 58 1.31 5.54 37.85
C VAL A 58 2.52 5.14 37.02
N ARG A 59 3.48 4.47 37.66
CA ARG A 59 4.65 3.87 37.01
C ARG A 59 4.53 2.36 37.00
N VAL A 60 4.53 1.77 35.81
CA VAL A 60 4.48 0.32 35.59
C VAL A 60 5.88 -0.19 35.31
N VAL A 61 6.30 -1.21 36.03
CA VAL A 61 7.62 -1.83 35.92
C VAL A 61 7.51 -3.35 35.87
N HIS A 62 8.48 -4.01 35.24
CA HIS A 62 8.59 -5.46 35.20
C HIS A 62 9.76 -5.94 36.07
N GLY A 63 9.55 -6.98 36.88
CA GLY A 63 10.54 -7.52 37.81
C GLY A 63 10.07 -8.82 38.45
N SER A 64 10.84 -9.30 39.43
CA SER A 64 10.46 -10.49 40.21
C SER A 64 9.16 -10.24 40.99
N CYS A 65 8.31 -11.27 41.14
CA CYS A 65 6.99 -11.14 41.79
C CYS A 65 7.05 -10.85 43.30
N ASP A 66 8.19 -11.04 43.95
CA ASP A 66 8.46 -10.70 45.34
C ASP A 66 8.93 -9.25 45.54
N MET A 67 9.16 -8.51 44.45
CA MET A 67 9.60 -7.11 44.49
C MET A 67 8.64 -6.21 45.28
N THR A 68 9.20 -5.38 46.16
CA THR A 68 8.43 -4.44 46.98
C THR A 68 8.72 -2.98 46.65
N GLU A 69 9.87 -2.69 46.04
CA GLU A 69 10.28 -1.33 45.69
C GLU A 69 10.59 -1.16 44.21
N SER A 70 10.23 -0.01 43.62
CA SER A 70 10.40 0.28 42.18
C SER A 70 11.85 0.22 41.69
N HIS A 71 12.84 0.41 42.56
CA HIS A 71 14.25 0.38 42.18
C HIS A 71 14.78 -1.03 41.90
N GLN A 72 14.10 -2.08 42.41
CA GLN A 72 14.44 -3.49 42.20
C GLN A 72 13.96 -4.02 40.83
N ARG A 73 13.35 -3.15 40.01
CA ARG A 73 12.82 -3.50 38.69
C ARG A 73 13.93 -4.04 37.79
N HIS A 74 13.58 -4.98 36.91
CA HIS A 74 14.44 -5.32 35.79
C HIS A 74 14.43 -4.21 34.74
N HIS A 75 13.24 -3.72 34.39
CA HIS A 75 13.06 -2.60 33.48
C HIS A 75 11.75 -1.87 33.76
N GLU A 76 11.69 -0.60 33.35
CA GLU A 76 10.45 0.16 33.34
C GLU A 76 9.65 -0.16 32.08
N VAL A 77 8.34 -0.27 32.22
CA VAL A 77 7.41 -0.44 31.09
C VAL A 77 6.90 0.93 30.64
N GLY A 78 6.55 1.80 31.58
CA GLY A 78 6.17 3.19 31.32
C GLY A 78 5.55 3.88 32.53
N SER A 79 5.34 5.20 32.44
CA SER A 79 4.80 6.02 33.53
C SER A 79 3.89 7.16 33.07
N THR A 80 2.71 7.30 33.67
CA THR A 80 1.69 8.29 33.31
C THR A 80 1.13 9.03 34.51
N PHE A 81 0.46 10.14 34.27
CA PHE A 81 -0.39 10.77 35.28
C PHE A 81 -1.86 10.43 35.00
N VAL A 82 -2.51 9.75 35.94
CA VAL A 82 -3.93 9.39 35.86
C VAL A 82 -4.75 10.52 36.46
N THR A 83 -5.83 10.91 35.78
CA THR A 83 -6.81 11.89 36.26
C THR A 83 -8.20 11.27 36.23
N ARG A 84 -9.17 11.87 36.95
CA ARG A 84 -10.56 11.40 36.96
C ARG A 84 -11.19 11.32 35.57
N ASP A 85 -10.89 12.30 34.71
CA ASP A 85 -11.47 12.41 33.38
C ASP A 85 -10.67 11.64 32.30
N ALA A 86 -9.50 11.11 32.66
CA ALA A 86 -8.64 10.37 31.74
C ALA A 86 -7.89 9.25 32.48
N GLN A 87 -8.52 8.07 32.52
CA GLN A 87 -7.94 6.84 33.05
C GLN A 87 -7.44 5.94 31.91
N PRO A 88 -6.13 5.73 31.76
CA PRO A 88 -5.58 4.86 30.73
C PRO A 88 -5.98 3.40 30.93
N GLU A 89 -6.74 2.83 30.00
CA GLU A 89 -7.13 1.42 30.07
C GLU A 89 -5.99 0.47 29.67
N ARG A 90 -4.93 1.02 29.05
CA ARG A 90 -3.84 0.23 28.47
C ARG A 90 -2.48 0.91 28.58
N PHE A 91 -1.45 0.09 28.79
CA PHE A 91 -0.04 0.44 28.65
C PHE A 91 0.56 -0.32 27.46
N VAL A 92 1.53 0.29 26.77
CA VAL A 92 2.30 -0.39 25.72
C VAL A 92 3.60 -0.92 26.31
N TRP A 93 3.86 -2.21 26.11
CA TRP A 93 5.09 -2.86 26.55
C TRP A 93 5.89 -3.36 25.36
N ILE A 94 7.09 -2.78 25.17
CA ILE A 94 8.13 -3.33 24.31
C ILE A 94 8.89 -4.35 25.14
N VAL A 95 8.67 -5.64 24.88
CA VAL A 95 9.19 -6.74 25.69
C VAL A 95 10.63 -7.01 25.28
N PRO A 96 11.63 -6.77 26.15
CA PRO A 96 13.02 -6.99 25.81
C PRO A 96 13.33 -8.48 25.68
N GLU A 97 14.41 -8.82 24.98
CA GLU A 97 14.83 -10.22 24.78
C GLU A 97 15.11 -10.95 26.10
N ASN A 98 15.62 -10.23 27.09
CA ASN A 98 15.95 -10.73 28.42
C ASN A 98 14.81 -10.58 29.45
N ALA A 99 13.55 -10.45 29.02
CA ALA A 99 12.41 -10.37 29.94
C ALA A 99 12.30 -11.62 30.83
N ILE A 100 12.15 -11.40 32.15
CA ILE A 100 12.07 -12.47 33.16
C ILE A 100 10.83 -13.36 32.93
N HIS A 101 11.05 -14.66 32.75
CA HIS A 101 9.97 -15.65 32.74
C HIS A 101 9.35 -15.79 34.13
N ASP A 102 8.01 -15.87 34.20
CA ASP A 102 7.25 -15.88 35.46
C ASP A 102 7.49 -14.66 36.36
N GLY A 103 7.95 -13.53 35.78
CA GLY A 103 7.99 -12.23 36.44
C GLY A 103 6.60 -11.59 36.54
N CYS A 104 6.49 -10.49 37.30
CA CYS A 104 5.23 -9.76 37.48
C CYS A 104 5.37 -8.28 37.07
N LEU A 105 4.27 -7.70 36.59
CA LEU A 105 4.10 -6.26 36.47
C LEU A 105 3.72 -5.67 37.81
N HIS A 106 4.31 -4.51 38.12
CA HIS A 106 4.08 -3.77 39.35
C HIS A 106 3.75 -2.32 39.00
N ALA A 107 2.63 -1.80 39.52
CA ALA A 107 2.24 -0.40 39.41
C ALA A 107 2.60 0.32 40.72
N PHE A 108 3.33 1.44 40.61
CA PHE A 108 3.70 2.30 41.73
C PHE A 108 3.13 3.70 41.55
N SER A 109 2.75 4.34 42.66
CA SER A 109 2.53 5.79 42.74
C SER A 109 3.45 6.37 43.81
N GLY A 110 4.45 7.14 43.38
CA GLY A 110 5.60 7.47 44.21
C GLY A 110 6.28 6.20 44.76
N PRO A 111 6.52 6.08 46.09
CA PRO A 111 7.09 4.88 46.69
C PRO A 111 6.06 3.77 46.95
N THR A 112 4.76 4.01 46.72
CA THR A 112 3.69 3.09 47.13
C THR A 112 3.36 2.11 46.01
N LEU A 113 3.39 0.80 46.31
CA LEU A 113 2.87 -0.23 45.41
C LEU A 113 1.33 -0.18 45.40
N ILE A 114 0.75 0.04 44.22
CA ILE A 114 -0.70 0.24 44.02
C ILE A 114 -1.35 -0.85 43.14
N GLY A 115 -0.58 -1.76 42.58
CA GLY A 115 -1.08 -2.92 41.83
C GLY A 115 0.02 -3.92 41.48
N ARG A 116 -0.32 -5.21 41.39
CA ARG A 116 0.58 -6.28 40.95
C ARG A 116 -0.18 -7.27 40.05
N SER A 117 0.43 -7.73 38.96
CA SER A 117 -0.15 -8.74 38.08
C SER A 117 0.06 -10.17 38.61
N ALA A 118 -0.63 -11.14 38.03
CA ALA A 118 -0.20 -12.53 38.09
C ALA A 118 1.16 -12.72 37.37
N PRO A 119 1.91 -13.81 37.66
CA PRO A 119 3.11 -14.16 36.91
C PRO A 119 2.84 -14.23 35.40
N ILE A 120 3.75 -13.65 34.62
CA ILE A 120 3.61 -13.50 33.19
C ILE A 120 4.44 -14.57 32.50
N LYS A 121 3.76 -15.37 31.67
CA LYS A 121 4.44 -16.32 30.80
C LYS A 121 5.11 -15.55 29.66
N VAL A 122 6.43 -15.56 29.67
CA VAL A 122 7.27 -15.04 28.58
C VAL A 122 7.73 -16.20 27.71
N SER A 123 7.27 -16.25 26.46
CA SER A 123 7.74 -17.25 25.49
C SER A 123 8.75 -16.65 24.52
N GLN A 124 9.71 -17.44 24.08
CA GLN A 124 10.47 -17.09 22.88
C GLN A 124 9.64 -17.36 21.62
N PRO A 125 9.83 -16.60 20.53
CA PRO A 125 9.18 -16.87 19.27
C PRO A 125 9.42 -18.31 18.82
N LEU A 126 8.35 -19.05 18.47
CA LEU A 126 8.42 -20.45 18.01
C LEU A 126 9.15 -20.61 16.66
N ARG A 127 9.49 -19.50 15.99
CA ARG A 127 10.31 -19.46 14.79
C ARG A 127 11.45 -18.48 15.04
N ARG A 128 12.68 -18.97 14.88
CA ARG A 128 13.88 -18.14 14.81
C ARG A 128 13.67 -17.20 13.60
N ARG A 129 13.29 -15.95 13.85
CA ARG A 129 13.60 -14.88 12.90
C ARG A 129 15.12 -14.93 12.74
N GLU A 130 15.61 -14.90 11.51
CA GLU A 130 17.04 -14.69 11.28
C GLU A 130 17.52 -13.49 12.12
N ASP A 131 18.75 -13.55 12.62
CA ASP A 131 19.28 -12.65 13.66
C ASP A 131 18.89 -11.18 13.43
N ILE A 132 18.19 -10.61 14.42
CA ILE A 132 17.59 -9.27 14.41
C ILE A 132 18.65 -8.14 14.42
N SER A 133 19.93 -8.46 14.66
CA SER A 133 21.00 -7.47 14.68
C SER A 133 21.44 -6.94 13.31
N ASP A 134 20.98 -7.54 12.20
CA ASP A 134 21.31 -7.08 10.84
C ASP A 134 20.15 -6.37 10.10
N VAL A 135 18.98 -6.17 10.73
CA VAL A 135 17.78 -5.83 9.96
C VAL A 135 16.85 -4.87 10.73
N ALA A 136 17.31 -3.63 10.93
CA ALA A 136 16.43 -2.45 11.12
C ALA A 136 15.75 -2.09 9.78
N ASP A 137 15.26 -3.10 9.08
CA ASP A 137 15.21 -3.11 7.63
C ASP A 137 13.78 -2.92 7.18
N VAL A 138 13.47 -1.69 6.83
CA VAL A 138 12.26 -1.38 6.07
C VAL A 138 12.22 -2.12 4.72
N THR A 139 13.29 -2.80 4.32
CA THR A 139 13.42 -3.52 3.04
C THR A 139 13.14 -5.03 3.17
N GLY A 140 13.05 -5.58 4.39
CA GLY A 140 12.88 -7.01 4.67
C GLY A 140 11.45 -7.46 5.05
N PRO A 141 11.03 -7.38 6.33
CA PRO A 141 9.65 -7.64 6.71
C PRO A 141 8.74 -6.44 6.39
N TRP A 142 7.57 -6.71 5.81
CA TRP A 142 6.55 -5.75 5.35
C TRP A 142 6.31 -4.51 6.25
N PHE A 143 6.38 -4.67 7.58
CA PHE A 143 6.40 -3.58 8.57
C PHE A 143 6.86 -4.10 9.94
N ASP A 144 7.97 -3.57 10.48
CA ASP A 144 8.44 -3.88 11.83
C ASP A 144 7.88 -2.89 12.87
N GLY A 145 6.76 -3.28 13.48
CA GLY A 145 6.14 -2.52 14.57
C GLY A 145 7.00 -2.38 15.83
N VAL A 146 7.94 -3.30 16.08
CA VAL A 146 8.85 -3.23 17.23
C VAL A 146 9.90 -2.14 16.98
N ALA A 147 10.58 -2.20 15.84
CA ALA A 147 11.54 -1.16 15.44
C ALA A 147 10.87 0.22 15.36
N TYR A 148 9.65 0.28 14.80
CA TYR A 148 8.84 1.49 14.77
C TYR A 148 8.64 2.09 16.17
N MET A 149 8.17 1.29 17.13
CA MET A 149 7.93 1.74 18.50
C MET A 149 9.23 2.09 19.25
N LYS A 150 10.31 1.33 19.04
CA LYS A 150 11.65 1.64 19.62
C LYS A 150 12.17 2.99 19.10
N SER A 151 11.96 3.32 17.82
CA SER A 151 12.44 4.56 17.21
C SER A 151 11.82 5.84 17.78
N LYS A 152 10.62 5.74 18.38
CA LYS A 152 9.89 6.88 18.94
C LYS A 152 10.43 7.39 20.29
N GLN A 153 11.41 6.70 20.89
CA GLN A 153 12.13 7.07 22.14
C GLN A 153 11.30 7.57 23.32
N ASN A 154 9.97 7.35 23.33
CA ASN A 154 9.09 7.81 24.39
C ASN A 154 8.43 6.63 25.09
N ASN A 155 8.68 6.55 26.40
CA ASN A 155 7.92 5.76 27.34
C ASN A 155 6.46 6.25 27.31
N ALA A 156 5.66 5.48 26.57
CA ALA A 156 4.22 5.31 26.66
C ALA A 156 3.30 6.39 26.06
N THR A 157 2.66 5.97 24.96
CA THR A 157 1.38 6.49 24.48
C THR A 157 0.27 5.90 25.34
N PHE A 158 -0.24 6.71 26.27
CA PHE A 158 -1.31 6.33 27.18
C PHE A 158 -2.66 6.42 26.49
N VAL A 159 -3.43 5.32 26.57
CA VAL A 159 -4.69 5.17 25.85
C VAL A 159 -5.85 5.41 26.82
N ALA A 160 -6.19 6.68 27.06
CA ALA A 160 -7.43 7.03 27.74
C ALA A 160 -8.59 7.30 26.75
N ALA A 161 -8.29 7.69 25.50
CA ALA A 161 -9.29 8.09 24.51
C ALA A 161 -8.85 7.94 23.04
N ALA A 162 -8.00 6.95 22.72
CA ALA A 162 -7.47 6.83 21.35
C ALA A 162 -8.56 6.66 20.28
N LYS A 163 -9.63 5.90 20.55
CA LYS A 163 -10.65 5.61 19.52
C LYS A 163 -11.58 6.79 19.18
N SER A 164 -11.54 7.88 19.96
CA SER A 164 -12.28 9.11 19.69
C SER A 164 -11.44 10.18 18.98
N LYS A 165 -10.22 9.84 18.55
CA LYS A 165 -9.37 10.73 17.74
C LYS A 165 -10.00 10.98 16.38
N LYS A 166 -10.00 12.25 15.95
CA LYS A 166 -10.54 12.69 14.66
C LYS A 166 -9.49 12.54 13.57
N ILE A 167 -9.73 11.69 12.57
CA ILE A 167 -8.73 11.30 11.56
C ILE A 167 -9.16 11.80 10.18
N ALA A 168 -8.32 12.59 9.53
CA ALA A 168 -8.49 12.91 8.12
C ALA A 168 -7.95 11.78 7.25
N ILE A 169 -8.71 11.39 6.21
CA ILE A 169 -8.24 10.55 5.11
C ILE A 169 -8.29 11.40 3.84
N VAL A 170 -7.12 11.78 3.31
CA VAL A 170 -7.03 12.64 2.13
C VAL A 170 -6.79 11.78 0.90
N GLY A 171 -7.79 11.67 0.03
CA GLY A 171 -7.82 10.83 -1.16
C GLY A 171 -8.75 9.63 -1.01
N GLY A 172 -9.82 9.59 -1.81
CA GLY A 172 -10.79 8.50 -1.91
C GLY A 172 -10.35 7.37 -2.85
N GLY A 173 -9.04 7.15 -3.00
CA GLY A 173 -8.47 6.02 -3.74
C GLY A 173 -8.53 4.71 -2.95
N MET A 174 -8.06 3.60 -3.54
CA MET A 174 -8.12 2.29 -2.89
C MET A 174 -7.42 2.22 -1.54
N SER A 175 -6.30 2.93 -1.37
CA SER A 175 -5.59 2.98 -0.09
C SER A 175 -6.41 3.71 0.98
N GLY A 176 -6.94 4.90 0.69
CA GLY A 176 -7.81 5.65 1.60
C GLY A 176 -9.12 4.92 1.93
N LEU A 177 -9.76 4.31 0.93
CA LEU A 177 -10.96 3.49 1.13
C LEU A 177 -10.67 2.30 2.05
N LEU A 178 -9.57 1.56 1.83
CA LEU A 178 -9.21 0.46 2.71
C LEU A 178 -8.89 0.96 4.13
N THR A 179 -8.14 2.06 4.29
CA THR A 179 -7.87 2.65 5.62
C THR A 179 -9.15 2.93 6.39
N SER A 180 -10.19 3.49 5.75
CA SER A 180 -11.48 3.74 6.42
C SER A 180 -12.14 2.45 6.94
N LEU A 181 -12.07 1.36 6.15
CA LEU A 181 -12.58 0.04 6.53
C LEU A 181 -11.77 -0.53 7.69
N LEU A 182 -10.43 -0.45 7.63
CA LEU A 182 -9.54 -0.98 8.67
C LEU A 182 -9.76 -0.28 10.00
N LEU A 183 -9.79 1.06 10.02
CA LEU A 183 -10.08 1.85 11.24
C LEU A 183 -11.44 1.46 11.83
N THR A 184 -12.48 1.41 10.99
CA THR A 184 -13.83 1.03 11.44
C THR A 184 -13.86 -0.39 12.02
N SER A 185 -13.12 -1.33 11.42
CA SER A 185 -13.10 -2.73 11.86
C SER A 185 -12.54 -2.94 13.28
N VAL A 186 -11.77 -1.97 13.78
CA VAL A 186 -11.20 -1.99 15.13
C VAL A 186 -11.84 -0.95 16.08
N GLY A 187 -12.95 -0.35 15.65
CA GLY A 187 -13.75 0.58 16.46
C GLY A 187 -13.28 2.04 16.43
N VAL A 188 -12.34 2.41 15.55
CA VAL A 188 -11.98 3.81 15.30
C VAL A 188 -12.91 4.35 14.22
N THR A 189 -13.84 5.21 14.59
CA THR A 189 -14.95 5.61 13.70
C THR A 189 -15.00 7.10 13.37
N ASP A 190 -14.31 7.97 14.10
CA ASP A 190 -14.27 9.40 13.80
C ASP A 190 -13.20 9.71 12.74
N TRP A 191 -13.49 9.28 11.51
CA TRP A 191 -12.67 9.56 10.33
C TRP A 191 -13.50 10.23 9.24
N HIS A 192 -12.87 11.03 8.38
CA HIS A 192 -13.53 11.66 7.24
C HIS A 192 -12.67 11.58 5.97
N ILE A 193 -13.27 11.16 4.85
CA ILE A 193 -12.59 11.08 3.55
C ILE A 193 -12.82 12.38 2.76
N THR A 194 -11.74 13.00 2.30
CA THR A 194 -11.79 14.11 1.34
C THR A 194 -11.21 13.67 0.01
N GLU A 195 -11.97 13.78 -1.07
CA GLU A 195 -11.58 13.38 -2.42
C GLU A 195 -11.68 14.56 -3.39
N SER A 196 -10.63 14.73 -4.19
CA SER A 196 -10.51 15.86 -5.13
C SER A 196 -11.44 15.78 -6.33
N SER A 197 -11.84 14.57 -6.73
CA SER A 197 -12.72 14.31 -7.87
C SER A 197 -14.16 14.08 -7.44
N GLN A 198 -15.06 13.95 -8.41
CA GLN A 198 -16.49 13.68 -8.19
C GLN A 198 -16.80 12.19 -8.00
N ARG A 199 -15.79 11.36 -7.70
CA ARG A 199 -15.95 9.93 -7.48
C ARG A 199 -14.86 9.36 -6.58
N ILE A 200 -15.13 8.21 -5.98
CA ILE A 200 -14.11 7.40 -5.30
C ILE A 200 -13.43 6.42 -6.29
N GLY A 201 -12.36 5.79 -5.83
CA GLY A 201 -11.60 4.75 -6.55
C GLY A 201 -10.25 5.19 -7.11
N GLY A 202 -9.91 6.48 -7.05
CA GLY A 202 -8.61 7.00 -7.50
C GLY A 202 -8.34 6.61 -8.96
N ARG A 203 -7.23 5.91 -9.24
CA ARG A 203 -6.88 5.48 -10.61
C ARG A 203 -7.72 4.30 -11.14
N ILE A 204 -8.55 3.65 -10.33
CA ILE A 204 -9.55 2.70 -10.85
C ILE A 204 -10.58 3.49 -11.64
N ARG A 205 -10.64 3.24 -12.97
CA ARG A 205 -11.50 3.97 -13.89
C ARG A 205 -12.02 3.02 -14.98
N THR A 206 -13.26 2.60 -14.82
CA THR A 206 -14.03 1.93 -15.88
C THR A 206 -14.80 3.00 -16.66
N LYS A 207 -14.90 2.85 -17.98
CA LYS A 207 -15.75 3.73 -18.79
C LYS A 207 -16.74 2.90 -19.59
N TYR A 208 -18.02 3.12 -19.33
CA TYR A 208 -19.15 2.62 -20.10
C TYR A 208 -19.41 3.61 -21.24
N LEU A 209 -19.32 3.16 -22.49
CA LEU A 209 -19.44 4.02 -23.66
C LEU A 209 -20.91 4.10 -24.10
N ASN A 210 -21.23 5.06 -24.97
CA ASN A 210 -22.59 5.23 -25.51
C ASN A 210 -23.69 5.40 -24.44
N GLY A 211 -23.35 5.94 -23.26
CA GLY A 211 -24.31 6.13 -22.16
C GLY A 211 -24.83 4.84 -21.52
N THR A 212 -24.18 3.71 -21.78
CA THR A 212 -24.65 2.40 -21.30
C THR A 212 -24.40 2.19 -19.81
N THR A 213 -25.13 1.24 -19.25
CA THR A 213 -25.02 0.78 -17.88
C THR A 213 -24.05 -0.40 -17.74
N PRO A 214 -23.64 -0.75 -16.51
CA PRO A 214 -22.79 -1.93 -16.28
C PRO A 214 -23.40 -3.26 -16.77
N ASP A 215 -24.73 -3.38 -16.81
CA ASP A 215 -25.43 -4.59 -17.26
C ASP A 215 -25.39 -4.80 -18.78
N GLU A 216 -25.00 -3.77 -19.54
CA GLU A 216 -24.92 -3.81 -21.00
C GLU A 216 -23.50 -4.15 -21.51
N TYR A 217 -22.50 -4.27 -20.63
CA TYR A 217 -21.15 -4.76 -20.94
C TYR A 217 -20.38 -3.99 -22.04
N GLN A 218 -20.80 -2.76 -22.36
CA GLN A 218 -20.15 -1.89 -23.35
C GLN A 218 -19.14 -0.95 -22.68
N TYR A 219 -18.11 -1.53 -22.05
CA TYR A 219 -17.12 -0.78 -21.28
C TYR A 219 -15.67 -1.14 -21.57
N GLN A 220 -14.75 -0.30 -21.11
CA GLN A 220 -13.34 -0.65 -21.00
C GLN A 220 -12.69 -0.03 -19.76
N GLU A 221 -11.65 -0.70 -19.26
CA GLU A 221 -10.81 -0.23 -18.17
C GLU A 221 -9.77 0.77 -18.68
N MET A 222 -9.97 2.02 -18.26
CA MET A 222 -9.06 3.13 -18.52
C MET A 222 -8.02 3.30 -17.40
N GLY A 223 -8.20 2.59 -16.29
CA GLY A 223 -7.29 2.52 -15.14
C GLY A 223 -6.39 1.29 -15.13
N PRO A 224 -6.40 0.50 -14.05
CA PRO A 224 -5.41 -0.56 -13.82
C PRO A 224 -5.55 -1.77 -14.75
N MET A 225 -4.53 -2.63 -14.72
CA MET A 225 -4.46 -3.93 -15.39
C MET A 225 -5.31 -5.00 -14.67
N ARG A 226 -5.19 -6.26 -15.07
CA ARG A 226 -5.94 -7.41 -14.52
C ARG A 226 -5.13 -8.15 -13.47
N PHE A 227 -5.72 -9.07 -12.75
CA PHE A 227 -5.07 -9.69 -11.59
C PHE A 227 -4.43 -11.03 -11.99
N PRO A 228 -3.10 -11.17 -11.93
CA PRO A 228 -2.47 -12.47 -12.05
C PRO A 228 -2.84 -13.33 -10.83
N VAL A 229 -3.00 -14.64 -11.05
CA VAL A 229 -3.48 -15.58 -10.02
C VAL A 229 -2.47 -16.69 -9.77
N SER A 230 -1.98 -17.31 -10.84
CA SER A 230 -1.05 -18.43 -10.76
C SER A 230 -0.32 -18.62 -12.08
N THR A 231 0.84 -19.25 -12.00
CA THR A 231 1.64 -19.69 -13.15
C THR A 231 1.68 -21.21 -13.16
N THR A 232 1.45 -21.82 -14.33
CA THR A 232 1.59 -23.26 -14.55
C THR A 232 2.76 -23.47 -15.50
N TYR A 233 3.79 -24.17 -15.03
CA TYR A 233 5.00 -24.42 -15.82
C TYR A 233 4.75 -25.57 -16.81
N PRO A 234 5.00 -25.39 -18.12
CA PRO A 234 4.64 -26.37 -19.13
C PRO A 234 5.42 -27.68 -19.01
N ASP A 235 6.70 -27.61 -18.60
CA ASP A 235 7.59 -28.77 -18.58
C ASP A 235 7.33 -29.68 -17.36
N THR A 236 6.98 -29.09 -16.21
CA THR A 236 6.75 -29.81 -14.95
C THR A 236 5.27 -30.00 -14.62
N ASN A 237 4.38 -29.25 -15.28
CA ASN A 237 2.96 -29.10 -14.94
C ASN A 237 2.71 -28.64 -13.49
N GLU A 238 3.72 -28.11 -12.81
CA GLU A 238 3.59 -27.52 -11.48
C GLU A 238 2.85 -26.18 -11.57
N THR A 239 1.94 -25.92 -10.62
CA THR A 239 1.24 -24.63 -10.52
C THR A 239 1.61 -23.92 -9.24
N ILE A 240 2.04 -22.67 -9.37
CA ILE A 240 2.41 -21.79 -8.26
C ILE A 240 1.44 -20.63 -8.20
N GLU A 241 0.89 -20.39 -7.01
CA GLU A 241 0.01 -19.25 -6.76
C GLU A 241 0.84 -17.97 -6.54
N ILE A 242 0.34 -16.87 -7.07
CA ILE A 242 0.86 -15.53 -6.83
C ILE A 242 0.09 -14.96 -5.63
N ASN A 243 0.78 -14.79 -4.50
CA ASN A 243 0.14 -14.63 -3.19
C ASN A 243 -0.32 -13.21 -2.88
N ASP A 244 0.40 -12.20 -3.33
CA ASP A 244 0.14 -10.78 -3.04
C ASP A 244 -1.24 -10.32 -3.53
N HIS A 245 -1.62 -10.67 -4.77
CA HIS A 245 -2.93 -10.34 -5.33
C HIS A 245 -4.13 -10.98 -4.60
N LYS A 246 -3.91 -11.98 -3.72
CA LYS A 246 -4.97 -12.57 -2.90
C LYS A 246 -5.64 -11.56 -1.98
N MET A 247 -4.94 -10.52 -1.54
CA MET A 247 -5.54 -9.44 -0.75
C MET A 247 -6.63 -8.68 -1.53
N VAL A 248 -6.50 -8.53 -2.85
CA VAL A 248 -7.54 -7.92 -3.70
C VAL A 248 -8.79 -8.79 -3.73
N PHE A 249 -8.62 -10.12 -3.83
CA PHE A 249 -9.74 -11.07 -3.81
C PHE A 249 -10.42 -11.12 -2.44
N GLN A 250 -9.64 -11.10 -1.37
CA GLN A 250 -10.13 -11.00 0.00
C GLN A 250 -10.95 -9.72 0.21
N LEU A 251 -10.50 -8.59 -0.32
CA LEU A 251 -11.22 -7.33 -0.22
C LEU A 251 -12.59 -7.42 -0.91
N GLY A 252 -12.64 -7.92 -2.15
CA GLY A 252 -13.92 -8.10 -2.85
C GLY A 252 -14.87 -9.02 -2.11
N ALA A 253 -14.38 -10.14 -1.56
CA ALA A 253 -15.19 -11.04 -0.73
C ALA A 253 -15.70 -10.38 0.56
N THR A 254 -14.87 -9.55 1.20
CA THR A 254 -15.21 -8.80 2.40
C THR A 254 -16.33 -7.79 2.12
N LEU A 255 -16.19 -7.00 1.04
CA LEU A 255 -17.20 -6.03 0.62
C LEU A 255 -18.52 -6.69 0.21
N ASN A 256 -18.48 -7.84 -0.48
CA ASN A 256 -19.68 -8.61 -0.79
C ASN A 256 -20.42 -9.02 0.49
N LYS A 257 -19.70 -9.51 1.50
CA LYS A 257 -20.27 -9.86 2.79
C LYS A 257 -20.85 -8.65 3.51
N MET A 258 -20.12 -7.53 3.56
CA MET A 258 -20.58 -6.29 4.20
C MET A 258 -21.83 -5.70 3.54
N ASN A 259 -21.97 -5.87 2.22
CA ASN A 259 -23.13 -5.42 1.46
C ASN A 259 -24.26 -6.48 1.38
N ASN A 260 -24.23 -7.51 2.23
CA ASN A 260 -25.21 -8.61 2.23
C ASN A 260 -25.42 -9.23 0.83
N TYR A 261 -24.36 -9.29 0.03
CA TYR A 261 -24.36 -9.79 -1.34
C TYR A 261 -25.36 -9.08 -2.27
N ALA A 262 -25.62 -7.79 -2.05
CA ALA A 262 -26.48 -6.97 -2.90
C ALA A 262 -25.99 -6.96 -4.37
N PRO A 263 -26.82 -7.35 -5.35
CA PRO A 263 -26.38 -7.53 -6.74
C PRO A 263 -25.79 -6.28 -7.42
N ASN A 264 -26.26 -5.08 -7.08
CA ASN A 264 -25.79 -3.81 -7.64
C ASN A 264 -24.42 -3.36 -7.07
N LEU A 265 -23.97 -3.99 -5.99
CA LEU A 265 -22.69 -3.72 -5.31
C LEU A 265 -21.73 -4.92 -5.37
N ALA A 266 -22.10 -5.96 -6.12
CA ALA A 266 -21.34 -7.19 -6.16
C ALA A 266 -19.97 -7.00 -6.84
N VAL A 267 -18.92 -7.45 -6.15
CA VAL A 267 -17.56 -7.56 -6.67
C VAL A 267 -17.32 -9.01 -7.07
N ASN A 268 -17.61 -9.34 -8.33
CA ASN A 268 -17.49 -10.69 -8.85
C ASN A 268 -16.22 -10.83 -9.69
N PHE A 269 -15.25 -11.62 -9.22
CA PHE A 269 -14.05 -11.90 -10.00
C PHE A 269 -14.36 -12.97 -11.07
N ILE A 270 -14.08 -12.64 -12.33
CA ILE A 270 -14.27 -13.52 -13.48
C ILE A 270 -12.93 -13.81 -14.18
N PRO A 271 -12.79 -14.91 -14.93
CA PRO A 271 -11.58 -15.19 -15.69
C PRO A 271 -11.22 -14.04 -16.65
N TRP A 272 -9.93 -13.80 -16.83
CA TRP A 272 -9.39 -12.93 -17.86
C TRP A 272 -8.49 -13.72 -18.81
N ILE A 273 -8.64 -13.48 -20.11
CA ILE A 273 -7.78 -14.06 -21.14
C ILE A 273 -6.68 -13.04 -21.42
N GLN A 274 -5.47 -13.30 -20.93
CA GLN A 274 -4.32 -12.40 -21.09
C GLN A 274 -3.72 -12.49 -22.50
N SER A 275 -3.61 -13.69 -23.04
CA SER A 275 -2.98 -13.97 -24.32
C SER A 275 -3.91 -14.76 -25.22
N SER A 276 -3.93 -14.43 -26.52
CA SER A 276 -4.74 -15.10 -27.51
C SER A 276 -3.98 -15.12 -28.85
N PRO A 277 -4.00 -16.22 -29.62
CA PRO A 277 -3.11 -16.41 -30.79
C PRO A 277 -3.36 -15.40 -31.92
N ASN A 278 -4.58 -14.91 -32.08
CA ASN A 278 -4.98 -14.13 -33.26
C ASN A 278 -4.97 -12.61 -33.02
N VAL A 279 -4.51 -12.15 -31.85
CA VAL A 279 -4.31 -10.72 -31.57
C VAL A 279 -3.21 -10.14 -32.49
N PRO A 280 -3.24 -8.82 -32.79
CA PRO A 280 -2.18 -8.20 -33.58
C PRO A 280 -0.81 -8.34 -32.90
N ALA A 281 0.24 -8.42 -33.69
CA ALA A 281 1.61 -8.46 -33.22
C ALA A 281 2.41 -7.26 -33.74
N ASN A 282 3.44 -6.88 -32.98
CA ASN A 282 4.44 -5.93 -33.48
C ASN A 282 5.26 -6.62 -34.58
N SER A 283 4.92 -6.29 -35.83
CA SER A 283 5.53 -6.86 -37.04
C SER A 283 6.75 -6.07 -37.53
N ASN A 284 7.18 -5.07 -36.77
CA ASN A 284 8.32 -4.20 -37.10
C ASN A 284 8.20 -3.55 -38.50
N GLY A 285 7.00 -3.12 -38.88
CA GLY A 285 6.71 -2.48 -40.17
C GLY A 285 6.23 -3.44 -41.25
N TYR A 286 6.27 -4.76 -41.05
CA TYR A 286 5.76 -5.71 -42.04
C TYR A 286 4.23 -5.64 -42.11
N ARG A 287 3.69 -5.75 -43.32
CA ARG A 287 2.25 -5.85 -43.58
C ARG A 287 1.99 -7.04 -44.50
N LEU A 288 0.91 -7.77 -44.23
CA LEU A 288 0.42 -8.85 -45.09
C LEU A 288 0.07 -8.30 -46.50
N PRO A 289 -0.06 -9.15 -47.54
CA PRO A 289 -0.42 -8.69 -48.89
C PRO A 289 -1.73 -7.90 -48.99
N ASN A 290 -2.64 -8.11 -48.03
CA ASN A 290 -3.90 -7.36 -47.91
C ASN A 290 -3.75 -6.05 -47.10
N GLY A 291 -2.52 -5.64 -46.78
CA GLY A 291 -2.19 -4.43 -46.02
C GLY A 291 -2.33 -4.57 -44.51
N ARG A 292 -2.76 -5.73 -43.97
CA ARG A 292 -3.04 -5.87 -42.54
C ARG A 292 -1.79 -6.16 -41.70
N ILE A 293 -1.83 -5.76 -40.42
CA ILE A 293 -0.86 -6.20 -39.41
C ILE A 293 -1.05 -7.70 -39.14
N PRO A 294 0.02 -8.52 -39.22
CA PRO A 294 -0.07 -9.95 -38.92
C PRO A 294 -0.37 -10.22 -37.44
N SER A 295 -1.00 -11.36 -37.17
CA SER A 295 -1.26 -11.82 -35.81
C SER A 295 -0.04 -12.49 -35.17
N VAL A 296 -0.08 -12.67 -33.85
CA VAL A 296 0.95 -13.41 -33.09
C VAL A 296 1.14 -14.82 -33.65
N ALA A 297 0.07 -15.57 -33.91
CA ALA A 297 0.15 -16.91 -34.45
C ALA A 297 0.70 -16.96 -35.88
N GLN A 298 0.40 -15.96 -36.71
CA GLN A 298 0.97 -15.87 -38.06
C GLN A 298 2.48 -15.67 -38.02
N ILE A 299 2.97 -14.76 -37.16
CA ILE A 299 4.42 -14.56 -36.97
C ILE A 299 5.07 -15.82 -36.38
N ALA A 300 4.43 -16.49 -35.41
CA ALA A 300 4.94 -17.72 -34.83
C ALA A 300 5.05 -18.86 -35.87
N ALA A 301 4.08 -18.96 -36.78
CA ALA A 301 4.10 -19.94 -37.87
C ALA A 301 5.07 -19.57 -39.00
N ASN A 302 5.34 -18.28 -39.21
CA ASN A 302 6.27 -17.79 -40.20
C ASN A 302 6.95 -16.49 -39.74
N SER A 303 8.18 -16.60 -39.23
CA SER A 303 8.95 -15.49 -38.70
C SER A 303 9.30 -14.40 -39.74
N SER A 304 9.24 -14.71 -41.04
CA SER A 304 9.44 -13.72 -42.13
C SER A 304 8.32 -12.67 -42.23
N LEU A 305 7.20 -12.86 -41.52
CA LEU A 305 6.12 -11.88 -41.41
C LEU A 305 6.43 -10.77 -40.39
N ARG A 306 7.66 -10.71 -39.88
CA ARG A 306 8.21 -9.64 -39.07
C ARG A 306 9.48 -9.15 -39.74
N ASN A 307 9.62 -7.85 -39.93
CA ASN A 307 10.89 -7.32 -40.45
C ASN A 307 12.02 -7.60 -39.45
N PRO A 308 13.25 -7.87 -39.92
CA PRO A 308 14.39 -8.12 -39.04
C PRO A 308 14.55 -7.01 -38.00
N ALA A 309 14.85 -7.40 -36.76
CA ALA A 309 15.27 -6.44 -35.74
C ALA A 309 16.55 -5.72 -36.19
N TYR A 310 16.79 -4.52 -35.68
CA TYR A 310 18.08 -3.87 -35.85
C TYR A 310 19.18 -4.76 -35.26
N THR A 311 20.36 -4.75 -35.87
CA THR A 311 21.53 -5.51 -35.40
C THR A 311 22.50 -4.56 -34.71
N ALA A 312 23.06 -4.98 -33.58
CA ALA A 312 24.11 -4.23 -32.90
C ALA A 312 25.32 -4.03 -33.82
N ALA A 313 26.02 -2.90 -33.67
CA ALA A 313 27.29 -2.66 -34.37
C ALA A 313 28.36 -3.71 -34.01
N ASN A 314 28.32 -4.21 -32.77
CA ASN A 314 29.15 -5.30 -32.27
C ASN A 314 28.26 -6.41 -31.68
N LEU A 315 27.82 -7.34 -32.53
CA LEU A 315 26.89 -8.40 -32.14
C LEU A 315 27.38 -9.26 -30.98
N THR A 316 28.64 -9.70 -31.03
CA THR A 316 29.21 -10.54 -29.97
C THR A 316 29.26 -9.82 -28.62
N ALA A 317 29.56 -8.52 -28.61
CA ALA A 317 29.53 -7.76 -27.36
C ALA A 317 28.11 -7.57 -26.83
N ALA A 318 27.12 -7.39 -27.71
CA ALA A 318 25.71 -7.30 -27.31
C ALA A 318 25.21 -8.63 -26.73
N GLU A 319 25.50 -9.77 -27.37
CA GLU A 319 25.12 -11.10 -26.88
C GLU A 319 25.73 -11.42 -25.50
N LEU A 320 27.01 -11.09 -25.29
CA LEU A 320 27.65 -11.26 -23.98
C LEU A 320 27.06 -10.33 -22.92
N ALA A 321 26.69 -9.11 -23.30
CA ALA A 321 26.06 -8.15 -22.40
C ALA A 321 24.65 -8.58 -21.98
N GLU A 322 23.86 -9.13 -22.91
CA GLU A 322 22.56 -9.74 -22.61
C GLU A 322 22.74 -10.89 -21.61
N GLU A 323 23.71 -11.80 -21.84
CA GLU A 323 24.00 -12.91 -20.93
C GLU A 323 24.42 -12.42 -19.52
N ASP A 324 25.20 -11.34 -19.43
CA ASP A 324 25.61 -10.77 -18.15
C ASP A 324 24.44 -10.09 -17.41
N VAL A 325 23.51 -9.44 -18.13
CA VAL A 325 22.26 -8.90 -17.55
C VAL A 325 21.39 -10.04 -17.06
N GLU A 326 21.18 -11.11 -17.84
CA GLU A 326 20.40 -12.28 -17.43
C GLU A 326 20.96 -12.94 -16.16
N LYS A 327 22.29 -13.06 -16.04
CA LYS A 327 22.95 -13.55 -14.81
C LYS A 327 22.71 -12.63 -13.62
N LEU A 328 22.79 -11.31 -13.82
CA LEU A 328 22.49 -10.34 -12.76
C LEU A 328 21.02 -10.39 -12.37
N LEU A 329 20.12 -10.52 -13.33
CA LEU A 329 18.68 -10.59 -13.08
C LEU A 329 18.28 -11.87 -12.39
N ASP A 330 18.92 -13.02 -12.68
CA ASP A 330 18.61 -14.36 -12.13
C ASP A 330 17.11 -14.63 -12.03
N GLU A 331 16.49 -14.85 -13.18
CA GLU A 331 15.08 -15.25 -13.29
C GLU A 331 14.93 -16.77 -13.31
N SER A 332 15.77 -17.48 -12.55
CA SER A 332 15.63 -18.92 -12.38
C SER A 332 14.22 -19.28 -11.87
N GLU A 333 13.73 -20.45 -12.28
CA GLU A 333 12.41 -20.94 -11.87
C GLU A 333 12.28 -20.93 -10.33
N GLU A 334 13.33 -21.28 -9.59
CA GLU A 334 13.35 -21.25 -8.12
C GLU A 334 13.09 -19.84 -7.57
N ARG A 335 13.74 -18.81 -8.13
CA ARG A 335 13.60 -17.43 -7.68
C ARG A 335 12.25 -16.82 -8.07
N LEU A 336 11.76 -17.10 -9.28
CA LEU A 336 10.40 -16.72 -9.69
C LEU A 336 9.34 -17.32 -8.75
N LYS A 337 9.49 -18.61 -8.38
CA LYS A 337 8.60 -19.27 -7.40
C LYS A 337 8.69 -18.67 -6.01
N ALA A 338 9.89 -18.28 -5.56
CA ALA A 338 10.08 -17.63 -4.28
C ALA A 338 9.41 -16.25 -4.25
N ALA A 339 9.60 -15.44 -5.31
CA ALA A 339 8.98 -14.12 -5.46
C ALA A 339 7.45 -14.18 -5.52
N ALA A 340 6.89 -15.13 -6.28
CA ALA A 340 5.44 -15.35 -6.32
C ALA A 340 4.84 -15.69 -4.94
N LYS A 341 5.61 -16.37 -4.09
CA LYS A 341 5.19 -16.76 -2.73
C LYS A 341 5.32 -15.62 -1.73
N ASN A 342 6.40 -14.83 -1.78
CA ASN A 342 6.68 -13.74 -0.86
C ASN A 342 7.44 -12.60 -1.56
N ILE A 343 6.67 -11.59 -1.97
CA ILE A 343 7.20 -10.45 -2.72
C ILE A 343 8.10 -9.53 -1.88
N PHE A 344 7.89 -9.46 -0.56
CA PHE A 344 8.72 -8.63 0.33
C PHE A 344 10.10 -9.25 0.51
N LYS A 345 10.17 -10.57 0.67
CA LYS A 345 11.46 -11.27 0.71
C LYS A 345 12.21 -11.10 -0.61
N ALA A 346 11.53 -11.23 -1.74
CA ALA A 346 12.13 -11.01 -3.06
C ALA A 346 12.62 -9.56 -3.25
N HIS A 347 11.94 -8.56 -2.68
CA HIS A 347 12.41 -7.18 -2.66
C HIS A 347 13.72 -7.02 -1.90
N LYS A 348 13.79 -7.55 -0.68
CA LYS A 348 15.02 -7.54 0.09
C LYS A 348 16.19 -8.17 -0.67
N GLU A 349 15.98 -9.39 -1.18
CA GLU A 349 17.00 -10.11 -1.94
C GLU A 349 17.42 -9.34 -3.20
N SER A 350 16.49 -8.62 -3.85
CA SER A 350 16.79 -7.80 -5.03
C SER A 350 17.64 -6.57 -4.68
N GLU A 351 17.37 -5.94 -3.54
CA GLU A 351 18.17 -4.83 -3.03
C GLU A 351 19.59 -5.28 -2.67
N GLU A 352 19.73 -6.39 -1.94
CA GLU A 352 21.03 -6.99 -1.57
C GLU A 352 21.87 -7.37 -2.80
N ARG A 353 21.22 -7.74 -3.91
CA ARG A 353 21.85 -8.03 -5.21
C ARG A 353 22.18 -6.77 -6.02
N GLY A 354 21.77 -5.59 -5.56
CA GLY A 354 22.03 -4.31 -6.21
C GLY A 354 21.13 -4.00 -7.41
N LEU A 355 20.00 -4.68 -7.57
CA LEU A 355 19.05 -4.46 -8.68
C LEU A 355 18.40 -3.07 -8.66
N PHE A 356 18.46 -2.39 -7.51
CA PHE A 356 18.00 -1.01 -7.36
C PHE A 356 19.13 0.03 -7.38
N SER A 357 20.38 -0.43 -7.43
CA SER A 357 21.60 0.39 -7.46
C SER A 357 22.06 0.73 -8.87
N PHE A 358 21.67 -0.09 -9.87
CA PHE A 358 21.88 0.21 -11.29
C PHE A 358 20.58 0.13 -12.11
N SER A 359 20.52 0.90 -13.19
CA SER A 359 19.69 0.52 -14.34
C SER A 359 20.49 -0.45 -15.21
N GLU A 360 19.83 -1.27 -16.02
CA GLU A 360 20.52 -2.19 -16.94
C GLU A 360 21.60 -1.48 -17.77
N TYR A 361 21.24 -0.33 -18.36
CA TYR A 361 22.19 0.50 -19.11
C TYR A 361 23.39 0.94 -18.26
N ALA A 362 23.14 1.44 -17.04
CA ALA A 362 24.21 1.90 -16.15
C ALA A 362 25.13 0.74 -15.72
N TYR A 363 24.57 -0.44 -15.49
CA TYR A 363 25.34 -1.65 -15.18
C TYR A 363 26.26 -2.03 -16.33
N LEU A 364 25.71 -2.18 -17.54
CA LEU A 364 26.50 -2.49 -18.74
C LEU A 364 27.58 -1.42 -18.99
N ARG A 365 27.19 -0.15 -18.97
CA ARG A 365 28.08 0.96 -19.32
C ARG A 365 29.20 1.18 -18.30
N TYR A 366 28.91 1.09 -17.01
CA TYR A 366 29.84 1.51 -15.95
C TYR A 366 30.41 0.36 -15.13
N ALA A 367 29.64 -0.69 -14.85
CA ALA A 367 30.13 -1.84 -14.09
C ALA A 367 30.86 -2.83 -15.01
N LEU A 368 30.34 -3.08 -16.21
CA LEU A 368 30.97 -3.97 -17.20
C LEU A 368 31.84 -3.22 -18.23
N ASN A 369 31.88 -1.89 -18.15
CA ASN A 369 32.70 -1.03 -19.02
C ASN A 369 32.45 -1.25 -20.53
N LEU A 370 31.20 -1.55 -20.90
CA LEU A 370 30.77 -1.65 -22.29
C LEU A 370 30.77 -0.27 -22.96
N ASP A 371 30.91 -0.24 -24.29
CA ASP A 371 30.78 1.02 -25.01
C ASP A 371 29.32 1.51 -25.01
N ALA A 372 29.13 2.81 -25.21
CA ALA A 372 27.83 3.45 -25.05
C ALA A 372 26.79 3.02 -26.09
N ASP A 373 27.21 2.68 -27.31
CA ASP A 373 26.32 2.27 -28.40
C ASP A 373 25.82 0.85 -28.16
N THR A 374 26.72 -0.08 -27.81
CA THR A 374 26.33 -1.45 -27.44
C THR A 374 25.44 -1.46 -26.19
N ALA A 375 25.77 -0.68 -25.16
CA ALA A 375 24.93 -0.60 -23.96
C ALA A 375 23.54 0.00 -24.24
N ASP A 376 23.45 1.04 -25.10
CA ASP A 376 22.17 1.63 -25.52
C ASP A 376 21.36 0.64 -26.35
N PHE A 377 22.00 -0.11 -27.24
CA PHE A 377 21.34 -1.12 -28.05
C PHE A 377 20.70 -2.22 -27.19
N VAL A 378 21.39 -2.71 -26.17
CA VAL A 378 20.91 -3.79 -25.30
C VAL A 378 19.84 -3.30 -24.32
N ALA A 379 20.11 -2.20 -23.61
CA ALA A 379 19.33 -1.81 -22.43
C ALA A 379 18.65 -0.43 -22.54
N GLY A 380 18.99 0.36 -23.57
CA GLY A 380 18.49 1.71 -23.76
C GLY A 380 19.09 2.74 -22.80
N ALA A 381 19.83 3.72 -23.31
CA ALA A 381 20.46 4.81 -22.56
C ALA A 381 19.46 5.75 -21.86
N GLY A 382 18.19 5.70 -22.26
CA GLY A 382 17.09 6.40 -21.59
C GLY A 382 16.55 5.69 -20.35
N SER A 383 16.97 4.45 -20.07
CA SER A 383 16.53 3.69 -18.91
C SER A 383 17.22 4.18 -17.63
N ASN A 384 16.52 5.05 -16.91
CA ASN A 384 16.89 5.49 -15.56
C ASN A 384 16.07 4.79 -14.47
N SER A 385 15.42 3.68 -14.84
CA SER A 385 14.62 2.87 -13.92
C SER A 385 15.49 1.80 -13.25
N PRO A 386 15.20 1.45 -12.00
CA PRO A 386 15.70 0.22 -11.39
C PRO A 386 15.29 -1.03 -12.19
N MET A 387 16.00 -2.15 -11.99
CA MET A 387 15.73 -3.43 -12.67
C MET A 387 14.56 -4.15 -11.97
N TRP A 388 13.37 -4.02 -12.54
CA TRP A 388 12.10 -4.57 -12.00
C TRP A 388 11.71 -5.92 -12.63
N ASP A 389 12.56 -6.47 -13.48
CA ASP A 389 12.29 -7.56 -14.40
C ASP A 389 11.78 -8.81 -13.70
N LEU A 390 12.36 -9.19 -12.54
CA LEU A 390 11.88 -10.31 -11.73
C LEU A 390 10.37 -10.22 -11.42
N TYR A 391 9.87 -9.03 -11.09
CA TYR A 391 8.47 -8.81 -10.73
C TYR A 391 7.58 -8.87 -11.97
N ASP A 392 8.03 -8.24 -13.05
CA ASP A 392 7.32 -8.26 -14.33
C ASP A 392 7.23 -9.70 -14.86
N SER A 393 8.31 -10.49 -14.77
CA SER A 393 8.35 -11.90 -15.13
C SER A 393 7.40 -12.76 -14.29
N VAL A 394 7.32 -12.53 -12.96
CA VAL A 394 6.35 -13.21 -12.10
C VAL A 394 4.91 -12.90 -12.52
N TYR A 395 4.59 -11.62 -12.71
CA TYR A 395 3.21 -11.20 -12.97
C TYR A 395 2.77 -11.49 -14.39
N PHE A 396 3.56 -11.10 -15.40
CA PHE A 396 3.22 -11.29 -16.81
C PHE A 396 3.45 -12.72 -17.29
N GLY A 397 4.24 -13.52 -16.56
CA GLY A 397 4.34 -14.98 -16.76
C GLY A 397 3.13 -15.78 -16.27
N ALA A 398 2.17 -15.15 -15.58
CA ALA A 398 0.99 -15.85 -15.08
C ALA A 398 0.15 -16.48 -16.20
N THR A 399 -0.22 -17.75 -16.00
CA THR A 399 -1.08 -18.51 -16.94
C THR A 399 -2.57 -18.33 -16.62
N LYS A 400 -2.89 -17.92 -15.39
CA LYS A 400 -4.27 -17.68 -14.93
C LYS A 400 -4.43 -16.26 -14.44
N TRP A 401 -5.44 -15.58 -14.98
CA TRP A 401 -5.77 -14.20 -14.65
C TRP A 401 -7.25 -14.04 -14.27
N ARG A 402 -7.55 -12.97 -13.54
CA ARG A 402 -8.90 -12.54 -13.21
C ARG A 402 -9.11 -11.06 -13.49
N THR A 403 -10.35 -10.69 -13.79
CA THR A 403 -10.85 -9.31 -13.81
C THR A 403 -12.13 -9.23 -12.95
N ILE A 404 -12.78 -8.07 -12.89
CA ILE A 404 -14.05 -7.91 -12.17
C ILE A 404 -15.17 -7.74 -13.18
N ASP A 405 -16.24 -8.52 -12.98
CA ASP A 405 -17.45 -8.47 -13.79
C ASP A 405 -18.06 -7.07 -13.78
N LYS A 406 -18.53 -6.63 -14.95
CA LYS A 406 -19.09 -5.30 -15.18
C LYS A 406 -18.13 -4.14 -14.88
N GLY A 407 -16.84 -4.43 -14.69
CA GLY A 407 -15.75 -3.46 -14.61
C GLY A 407 -15.12 -3.31 -13.23
N LEU A 408 -13.85 -2.92 -13.21
CA LEU A 408 -13.07 -2.78 -11.98
C LEU A 408 -13.62 -1.69 -11.04
N GLU A 409 -14.37 -0.72 -11.57
CA GLU A 409 -15.08 0.28 -10.78
C GLU A 409 -16.15 -0.32 -9.85
N SER A 410 -16.57 -1.57 -10.06
CA SER A 410 -17.42 -2.30 -9.10
C SER A 410 -16.74 -2.44 -7.72
N LEU A 411 -15.40 -2.51 -7.65
CA LEU A 411 -14.66 -2.60 -6.39
C LEU A 411 -14.79 -1.33 -5.52
N PRO A 412 -14.42 -0.11 -5.99
CA PRO A 412 -14.65 1.10 -5.22
C PRO A 412 -16.14 1.42 -5.03
N ARG A 413 -17.01 1.09 -5.99
CA ARG A 413 -18.47 1.26 -5.84
C ARG A 413 -19.02 0.52 -4.62
N ALA A 414 -18.50 -0.68 -4.33
CA ALA A 414 -18.92 -1.48 -3.18
C ALA A 414 -18.55 -0.85 -1.81
N PHE A 415 -17.67 0.16 -1.78
CA PHE A 415 -17.41 0.94 -0.56
C PHE A 415 -18.44 2.03 -0.31
N LEU A 416 -19.14 2.51 -1.34
CA LEU A 416 -19.94 3.74 -1.26
C LEU A 416 -20.93 3.74 -0.08
N PRO A 417 -21.73 2.68 0.17
CA PRO A 417 -22.65 2.66 1.31
C PRO A 417 -21.98 2.76 2.68
N HIS A 418 -20.69 2.43 2.77
CA HIS A 418 -19.93 2.41 4.02
C HIS A 418 -19.17 3.72 4.28
N VAL A 419 -19.06 4.60 3.29
CA VAL A 419 -18.27 5.85 3.39
C VAL A 419 -19.05 7.11 3.05
N GLN A 420 -20.21 7.01 2.39
CA GLN A 420 -20.96 8.17 1.87
C GLN A 420 -21.29 9.23 2.92
N ASP A 421 -21.56 8.83 4.18
CA ASP A 421 -21.90 9.75 5.26
C ASP A 421 -20.68 10.48 5.85
N LYS A 422 -19.47 10.09 5.44
CA LYS A 422 -18.17 10.58 5.90
C LYS A 422 -17.24 10.90 4.72
N LEU A 423 -17.82 11.35 3.62
CA LEU A 423 -17.14 11.60 2.36
C LEU A 423 -17.48 12.98 1.81
N THR A 424 -16.45 13.77 1.52
CA THR A 424 -16.56 14.99 0.71
C THR A 424 -15.90 14.76 -0.65
N LEU A 425 -16.69 14.87 -1.71
CA LEU A 425 -16.21 14.83 -3.10
C LEU A 425 -15.92 16.25 -3.63
N GLY A 426 -15.05 16.36 -4.63
CA GLY A 426 -14.74 17.63 -5.30
C GLY A 426 -13.87 18.61 -4.50
N ARG A 427 -13.35 18.23 -3.34
CA ARG A 427 -12.55 19.12 -2.48
C ARG A 427 -11.06 18.88 -2.69
N LYS A 428 -10.39 19.89 -3.24
CA LYS A 428 -8.95 19.88 -3.53
C LYS A 428 -8.17 20.43 -2.34
N ILE A 429 -7.61 19.53 -1.53
CA ILE A 429 -6.65 19.92 -0.48
C ILE A 429 -5.42 20.55 -1.15
N ASP A 430 -4.96 21.67 -0.60
CA ASP A 430 -3.79 22.42 -1.07
C ASP A 430 -2.71 22.58 0.01
N GLY A 431 -2.94 22.07 1.23
CA GLY A 431 -1.98 22.18 2.31
C GLY A 431 -2.28 21.34 3.54
N ILE A 432 -1.22 21.10 4.30
CA ILE A 432 -1.22 20.54 5.65
C ILE A 432 -0.40 21.48 6.54
N VAL A 433 -0.96 21.89 7.67
CA VAL A 433 -0.28 22.72 8.66
C VAL A 433 -0.27 21.98 10.00
N TYR A 434 0.91 21.90 10.63
CA TYR A 434 1.04 21.31 11.95
C TYR A 434 1.15 22.39 13.03
N SER A 435 0.41 22.22 14.13
CA SER A 435 0.48 23.09 15.29
C SER A 435 1.28 22.44 16.42
N ASN A 436 2.39 23.07 16.82
CA ASN A 436 3.15 22.65 17.99
C ASN A 436 2.38 22.88 19.31
N GLU A 437 1.42 23.80 19.32
CA GLU A 437 0.63 24.13 20.51
C GLU A 437 -0.40 23.05 20.82
N THR A 438 -1.10 22.57 19.78
CA THR A 438 -2.17 21.58 19.94
C THR A 438 -1.70 20.15 19.64
N GLY A 439 -0.57 19.98 18.97
CA GLY A 439 -0.09 18.67 18.53
C GLY A 439 -0.93 18.05 17.40
N LYS A 440 -1.66 18.88 16.65
CA LYS A 440 -2.64 18.47 15.64
C LYS A 440 -2.30 18.99 14.25
N VAL A 441 -3.00 18.44 13.25
CA VAL A 441 -2.85 18.83 11.85
C VAL A 441 -4.09 19.58 11.37
N THR A 442 -3.89 20.55 10.50
CA THR A 442 -4.96 21.29 9.83
C THR A 442 -4.84 21.06 8.34
N LEU A 443 -5.91 20.58 7.70
CA LEU A 443 -6.01 20.53 6.24
C LEU A 443 -6.48 21.89 5.72
N THR A 444 -5.94 22.32 4.58
CA THR A 444 -6.39 23.55 3.90
C THR A 444 -6.91 23.27 2.50
N TRP A 445 -7.92 24.02 2.07
CA TRP A 445 -8.46 23.99 0.70
C TRP A 445 -9.07 25.33 0.31
N ARG A 446 -9.50 25.43 -0.96
CA ARG A 446 -10.16 26.61 -1.51
C ARG A 446 -11.31 26.19 -2.40
N ASP A 447 -12.52 26.62 -2.04
CA ASP A 447 -13.68 26.46 -2.91
C ASP A 447 -13.64 27.50 -4.06
N ASP A 448 -13.19 28.73 -3.78
CA ASP A 448 -12.79 29.72 -4.80
C ASP A 448 -11.26 29.66 -5.02
N PRO A 449 -10.77 29.21 -6.20
CA PRO A 449 -9.34 29.13 -6.48
C PRO A 449 -8.58 30.46 -6.38
N LEU A 450 -9.29 31.59 -6.44
CA LEU A 450 -8.71 32.93 -6.32
C LEU A 450 -8.74 33.50 -4.90
N ALA A 451 -9.38 32.81 -3.95
CA ALA A 451 -9.38 33.23 -2.56
C ALA A 451 -7.96 33.24 -2.00
N MET A 452 -7.58 34.31 -1.30
CA MET A 452 -6.24 34.45 -0.69
C MET A 452 -6.11 33.59 0.58
N GLU A 453 -7.13 33.62 1.44
CA GLU A 453 -7.16 32.83 2.68
C GLU A 453 -7.86 31.50 2.44
N PRO A 454 -7.24 30.36 2.83
CA PRO A 454 -7.85 29.05 2.61
C PRO A 454 -8.90 28.78 3.67
N GLU A 455 -9.87 27.95 3.31
CA GLU A 455 -10.67 27.24 4.30
C GLU A 455 -9.83 26.14 4.95
N CYS A 456 -10.19 25.78 6.18
CA CYS A 456 -9.41 24.81 6.92
C CYS A 456 -10.24 23.99 7.92
N GLU A 457 -9.70 22.83 8.29
CA GLU A 457 -10.28 21.99 9.33
C GLU A 457 -9.17 21.22 10.06
N GLU A 458 -9.28 21.17 11.39
CA GLU A 458 -8.31 20.53 12.28
C GLU A 458 -8.68 19.06 12.57
N TYR A 459 -7.64 18.22 12.66
CA TYR A 459 -7.69 16.79 12.89
C TYR A 459 -6.53 16.35 13.81
N ASP A 460 -6.71 15.24 14.54
CA ASP A 460 -5.62 14.65 15.34
C ASP A 460 -4.54 14.03 14.45
N TYR A 461 -4.93 13.41 13.34
CA TYR A 461 -4.03 12.80 12.34
C TYR A 461 -4.54 13.01 10.92
N ALA A 462 -3.62 13.05 9.95
CA ALA A 462 -3.94 12.95 8.52
C ALA A 462 -3.27 11.73 7.89
N VAL A 463 -4.09 10.85 7.32
CA VAL A 463 -3.64 9.78 6.43
C VAL A 463 -3.78 10.27 4.99
N VAL A 464 -2.66 10.48 4.32
CA VAL A 464 -2.57 11.09 2.99
C VAL A 464 -2.38 10.00 1.93
N ALA A 465 -3.45 9.67 1.22
CA ALA A 465 -3.49 8.72 0.11
C ALA A 465 -3.26 9.37 -1.27
N VAL A 466 -3.05 10.69 -1.31
CA VAL A 466 -2.81 11.47 -2.52
C VAL A 466 -1.40 11.19 -3.06
N PRO A 467 -1.20 10.96 -4.37
CA PRO A 467 0.12 10.74 -4.94
C PRO A 467 1.04 11.96 -4.77
N PHE A 468 2.34 11.72 -4.57
CA PHE A 468 3.35 12.77 -4.43
C PHE A 468 3.46 13.72 -5.62
N SER A 469 3.05 13.29 -6.82
CA SER A 469 2.89 14.16 -8.00
C SER A 469 1.91 15.32 -7.77
N LYS A 470 0.97 15.19 -6.81
CA LYS A 470 0.06 16.26 -6.39
C LYS A 470 0.45 16.87 -5.05
N VAL A 471 0.86 16.05 -4.08
CA VAL A 471 1.26 16.55 -2.74
C VAL A 471 2.42 17.54 -2.82
N ARG A 472 3.35 17.41 -3.78
CA ARG A 472 4.45 18.37 -3.95
C ARG A 472 4.02 19.80 -4.30
N GLY A 473 2.77 19.98 -4.73
CA GLY A 473 2.18 21.31 -4.94
C GLY A 473 1.58 21.93 -3.69
N TRP A 474 1.56 21.22 -2.56
CA TRP A 474 0.91 21.67 -1.33
C TRP A 474 1.81 22.55 -0.46
N LYS A 475 1.19 23.38 0.37
CA LYS A 475 1.85 23.99 1.52
C LYS A 475 1.99 22.94 2.62
N LEU A 476 3.21 22.51 2.94
CA LEU A 476 3.49 21.42 3.87
C LEU A 476 4.29 21.89 5.10
N PRO A 477 4.22 21.17 6.23
CA PRO A 477 5.19 21.31 7.31
C PRO A 477 6.59 20.99 6.78
N ARG A 478 7.62 21.46 7.49
CA ARG A 478 9.00 21.13 7.16
C ARG A 478 9.33 19.71 7.62
N TYR A 479 8.90 18.72 6.84
CA TYR A 479 9.26 17.31 7.00
C TYR A 479 10.77 17.10 6.99
N SER A 480 11.20 15.91 7.40
CA SER A 480 12.58 15.46 7.28
C SER A 480 13.10 15.66 5.86
N SER A 481 14.41 15.87 5.73
CA SER A 481 15.05 16.05 4.41
C SER A 481 14.73 14.88 3.46
N LEU A 482 14.70 13.65 3.99
CA LEU A 482 14.42 12.46 3.21
C LEU A 482 12.98 12.45 2.67
N LEU A 483 11.99 12.63 3.55
CA LEU A 483 10.58 12.67 3.16
C LEU A 483 10.28 13.85 2.24
N SER A 484 10.85 15.04 2.52
CA SER A 484 10.71 16.22 1.67
C SER A 484 11.24 15.99 0.25
N ARG A 485 12.39 15.32 0.11
CA ARG A 485 12.91 14.95 -1.22
C ARG A 485 12.00 13.93 -1.89
N ALA A 486 11.57 12.88 -1.18
CA ALA A 486 10.67 11.89 -1.73
C ALA A 486 9.38 12.50 -2.30
N ILE A 487 8.70 13.37 -1.53
CA ILE A 487 7.51 14.10 -1.99
C ILE A 487 7.82 14.91 -3.25
N ASN A 488 8.92 15.68 -3.23
CA ASN A 488 9.25 16.62 -4.31
C ASN A 488 9.77 15.95 -5.59
N THR A 489 10.42 14.79 -5.51
CA THR A 489 11.18 14.23 -6.63
C THR A 489 10.85 12.80 -7.01
N MET A 490 9.98 12.08 -6.27
CA MET A 490 9.52 10.74 -6.66
C MET A 490 8.98 10.78 -8.09
N ASN A 491 9.50 9.93 -8.97
CA ASN A 491 9.11 9.90 -10.37
C ASN A 491 7.84 9.07 -10.57
N TYR A 492 7.05 9.47 -11.57
CA TYR A 492 5.84 8.78 -12.02
C TYR A 492 5.95 8.51 -13.52
N GLN A 493 5.44 7.36 -13.96
CA GLN A 493 5.37 7.04 -15.37
C GLN A 493 4.08 7.59 -16.00
N GLN A 494 4.11 7.88 -17.30
CA GLN A 494 2.92 8.20 -18.08
C GLN A 494 2.36 6.96 -18.77
N SER A 495 1.03 6.92 -18.87
CA SER A 495 0.30 6.08 -19.80
C SER A 495 -0.94 6.75 -20.39
N CYS A 496 -1.22 6.43 -21.66
CA CYS A 496 -2.44 6.80 -22.36
C CYS A 496 -3.18 5.55 -22.85
N LYS A 497 -4.52 5.59 -22.74
CA LYS A 497 -5.44 4.58 -23.23
C LYS A 497 -6.50 5.19 -24.13
N VAL A 498 -6.86 4.49 -25.20
CA VAL A 498 -7.99 4.81 -26.09
C VAL A 498 -8.87 3.58 -26.24
N ALA A 499 -10.14 3.72 -25.88
CA ALA A 499 -11.17 2.73 -26.06
C ALA A 499 -12.09 3.13 -27.22
N LEU A 500 -12.39 2.20 -28.13
CA LEU A 500 -13.23 2.41 -29.30
C LEU A 500 -14.44 1.49 -29.26
N HIS A 501 -15.61 2.03 -29.56
CA HIS A 501 -16.89 1.32 -29.51
C HIS A 501 -17.38 0.91 -30.91
N TYR A 502 -17.73 -0.36 -31.05
CA TYR A 502 -18.13 -0.99 -32.29
C TYR A 502 -19.54 -1.57 -32.21
N LYS A 503 -20.29 -1.49 -33.31
CA LYS A 503 -21.69 -1.97 -33.42
C LYS A 503 -21.84 -3.45 -33.09
N THR A 504 -20.84 -4.25 -33.43
CA THR A 504 -20.80 -5.69 -33.19
C THR A 504 -19.41 -6.11 -32.71
N ARG A 505 -19.33 -7.30 -32.11
CA ARG A 505 -18.07 -7.95 -31.72
C ARG A 505 -17.43 -8.67 -32.91
N PHE A 506 -17.30 -7.99 -34.03
CA PHE A 506 -16.89 -8.59 -35.31
C PHE A 506 -15.60 -9.40 -35.22
N TRP A 507 -14.65 -8.99 -34.36
CA TRP A 507 -13.39 -9.69 -34.12
C TRP A 507 -13.54 -11.13 -33.63
N GLU A 508 -14.65 -11.47 -32.95
CA GLU A 508 -14.95 -12.83 -32.47
C GLU A 508 -15.45 -13.75 -33.60
N HIS A 509 -15.82 -13.18 -34.74
CA HIS A 509 -16.42 -13.89 -35.88
C HIS A 509 -15.56 -13.80 -37.15
N MET A 510 -14.37 -13.21 -37.05
CA MET A 510 -13.38 -13.25 -38.14
C MET A 510 -12.82 -14.67 -38.31
N ASP A 511 -12.17 -14.91 -39.45
CA ASP A 511 -11.40 -16.13 -39.68
C ASP A 511 -9.89 -15.81 -39.80
N PRO A 512 -9.07 -16.20 -38.82
CA PRO A 512 -9.43 -16.85 -37.56
C PRO A 512 -9.97 -15.84 -36.52
N PRO A 513 -10.76 -16.27 -35.51
CA PRO A 513 -11.40 -15.37 -34.55
C PRO A 513 -10.44 -14.91 -33.46
N ILE A 514 -10.69 -13.71 -32.91
CA ILE A 514 -9.98 -13.17 -31.75
C ILE A 514 -10.87 -13.29 -30.51
N ILE A 515 -10.46 -14.13 -29.56
CA ILE A 515 -11.20 -14.38 -28.32
C ILE A 515 -10.36 -13.88 -27.14
N GLY A 516 -10.71 -12.71 -26.61
CA GLY A 516 -9.94 -12.03 -25.56
C GLY A 516 -8.47 -11.78 -25.94
N GLY A 517 -7.63 -11.52 -24.93
CA GLY A 517 -6.20 -11.32 -25.12
C GLY A 517 -5.79 -9.88 -25.41
N CYS A 518 -4.50 -9.61 -25.19
CA CYS A 518 -3.83 -8.37 -25.55
C CYS A 518 -2.73 -8.65 -26.57
N GLY A 519 -2.80 -7.97 -27.71
CA GLY A 519 -1.73 -7.91 -28.71
C GLY A 519 -0.99 -6.60 -28.67
N ALA A 520 -0.11 -6.39 -29.64
CA ALA A 520 0.64 -5.15 -29.81
C ALA A 520 0.64 -4.71 -31.28
N THR A 521 0.84 -3.41 -31.49
CA THR A 521 1.04 -2.82 -32.81
C THR A 521 2.43 -2.16 -32.87
N ASP A 522 2.97 -2.06 -34.08
CA ASP A 522 4.20 -1.35 -34.39
C ASP A 522 3.97 0.14 -34.70
N VAL A 523 2.70 0.57 -34.79
CA VAL A 523 2.34 1.97 -35.01
C VAL A 523 2.73 2.78 -33.77
N TYR A 524 3.59 3.79 -33.96
CA TYR A 524 4.04 4.63 -32.87
C TYR A 524 2.86 5.27 -32.10
N GLY A 525 2.85 5.09 -30.78
CA GLY A 525 1.78 5.51 -29.88
C GLY A 525 0.58 4.56 -29.82
N GLY A 526 0.49 3.55 -30.68
CA GLY A 526 -0.56 2.54 -30.67
C GLY A 526 -0.45 1.58 -29.49
N GLY A 527 0.75 1.06 -29.23
CA GLY A 527 1.03 0.18 -28.09
C GLY A 527 0.19 -1.10 -28.14
N SER A 528 -0.37 -1.50 -27.01
CA SER A 528 -1.18 -2.73 -26.90
C SER A 528 -2.63 -2.54 -27.36
N VAL A 529 -3.20 -3.60 -27.95
CA VAL A 529 -4.62 -3.70 -28.31
C VAL A 529 -5.23 -4.86 -27.54
N CYS A 530 -6.19 -4.59 -26.66
CA CYS A 530 -6.82 -5.62 -25.81
C CYS A 530 -8.30 -5.79 -26.09
N TYR A 531 -8.72 -7.05 -26.24
CA TYR A 531 -10.10 -7.44 -26.54
C TYR A 531 -10.82 -7.87 -25.26
N PRO A 532 -12.11 -7.58 -25.10
CA PRO A 532 -12.83 -8.00 -23.90
C PRO A 532 -12.89 -9.53 -23.76
N ALA A 533 -12.50 -10.04 -22.59
CA ALA A 533 -12.58 -11.46 -22.26
C ALA A 533 -13.93 -11.89 -21.64
N TYR A 534 -14.91 -11.00 -21.64
CA TYR A 534 -16.25 -11.23 -21.10
C TYR A 534 -17.29 -11.12 -22.21
N LYS A 535 -18.44 -11.79 -22.00
CA LYS A 535 -19.56 -11.84 -22.97
C LYS A 535 -19.10 -12.22 -24.38
N ILE A 536 -18.22 -13.21 -24.47
CA ILE A 536 -17.77 -13.80 -25.75
C ILE A 536 -18.99 -14.35 -26.49
N ASN A 537 -19.05 -14.16 -27.80
CA ASN A 537 -20.13 -14.56 -28.69
C ASN A 537 -21.48 -13.86 -28.40
N SER A 538 -21.44 -12.72 -27.70
CA SER A 538 -22.62 -11.89 -27.46
C SER A 538 -23.00 -11.08 -28.69
N THR A 539 -24.30 -10.88 -28.90
CA THR A 539 -24.84 -9.99 -29.95
C THR A 539 -24.82 -8.52 -29.55
N LEU A 540 -24.41 -8.19 -28.31
CA LEU A 540 -24.27 -6.81 -27.86
C LEU A 540 -23.11 -6.11 -28.60
N PRO A 541 -23.16 -4.77 -28.74
CA PRO A 541 -22.00 -3.98 -29.15
C PRO A 541 -20.80 -4.24 -28.22
N GLY A 542 -19.60 -3.92 -28.69
CA GLY A 542 -18.37 -4.18 -27.95
C GLY A 542 -17.41 -3.00 -27.94
N VAL A 543 -16.57 -2.94 -26.91
CA VAL A 543 -15.54 -1.90 -26.75
C VAL A 543 -14.16 -2.55 -26.73
N ILE A 544 -13.30 -2.18 -27.68
CA ILE A 544 -11.89 -2.63 -27.68
C ILE A 544 -11.04 -1.56 -26.98
N LEU A 545 -10.09 -1.99 -26.14
CA LEU A 545 -8.97 -1.11 -25.77
C LEU A 545 -8.03 -1.06 -26.97
N ALA A 546 -8.28 -0.11 -27.86
CA ALA A 546 -7.64 -0.03 -29.18
C ALA A 546 -6.23 0.55 -29.11
N SER A 547 -5.88 1.21 -28.01
CA SER A 547 -4.52 1.63 -27.73
C SER A 547 -4.28 1.65 -26.23
N TYR A 548 -3.15 1.11 -25.81
CA TYR A 548 -2.57 1.26 -24.48
C TYR A 548 -1.07 1.44 -24.62
N THR A 549 -0.60 2.64 -24.32
CA THR A 549 0.82 3.01 -24.45
C THR A 549 1.33 3.64 -23.17
N SER A 550 2.61 3.47 -22.88
CA SER A 550 3.31 4.00 -21.71
C SER A 550 4.62 4.68 -22.10
N GLY A 551 5.26 5.39 -21.17
CA GLY A 551 6.59 5.97 -21.37
C GLY A 551 6.63 7.10 -22.41
N THR A 552 7.73 7.17 -23.15
CA THR A 552 7.98 8.23 -24.15
C THR A 552 6.89 8.30 -25.23
N PRO A 553 6.42 7.20 -25.84
CA PRO A 553 5.31 7.26 -26.79
C PRO A 553 4.02 7.82 -26.16
N ALA A 554 3.73 7.46 -24.91
CA ALA A 554 2.56 7.97 -24.20
C ALA A 554 2.63 9.49 -23.95
N ARG A 555 3.83 10.02 -23.67
CA ARG A 555 4.04 11.48 -23.57
C ARG A 555 3.74 12.17 -24.90
N THR A 556 4.19 11.61 -26.01
CA THR A 556 3.93 12.15 -27.36
C THR A 556 2.43 12.18 -27.67
N VAL A 557 1.72 11.07 -27.46
CA VAL A 557 0.28 11.03 -27.75
C VAL A 557 -0.58 11.77 -26.73
N ALA A 558 -0.07 12.01 -25.52
CA ALA A 558 -0.74 12.85 -24.53
C ALA A 558 -0.86 14.31 -24.99
N ALA A 559 0.15 14.81 -25.71
CA ALA A 559 0.20 16.17 -26.24
C ALA A 559 -0.72 16.40 -27.46
N LEU A 560 -1.19 15.34 -28.11
CA LEU A 560 -2.16 15.44 -29.20
C LEU A 560 -3.53 15.87 -28.67
N SER A 561 -4.32 16.50 -29.56
CA SER A 561 -5.76 16.63 -29.35
C SER A 561 -6.40 15.25 -29.15
N THR A 562 -7.55 15.22 -28.49
CA THR A 562 -8.26 13.95 -28.29
C THR A 562 -8.65 13.35 -29.64
N GLU A 563 -9.11 14.19 -30.56
CA GLU A 563 -9.58 13.85 -31.90
C GLU A 563 -8.44 13.26 -32.74
N ASP A 564 -7.25 13.86 -32.72
CA ASP A 564 -6.09 13.35 -33.48
C ASP A 564 -5.61 12.00 -32.94
N HIS A 565 -5.55 11.85 -31.61
CA HIS A 565 -5.16 10.58 -31.01
C HIS A 565 -6.16 9.47 -31.37
N VAL A 566 -7.46 9.74 -31.22
CA VAL A 566 -8.53 8.79 -31.56
C VAL A 566 -8.54 8.46 -33.04
N ALA A 567 -8.40 9.44 -33.93
CA ALA A 567 -8.36 9.22 -35.37
C ALA A 567 -7.14 8.38 -35.77
N ARG A 568 -5.98 8.60 -35.12
CA ARG A 568 -4.79 7.75 -35.30
C ARG A 568 -5.07 6.33 -34.84
N THR A 569 -5.62 6.13 -33.64
CA THR A 569 -5.98 4.81 -33.12
C THR A 569 -6.97 4.09 -34.03
N GLN A 570 -7.99 4.77 -34.55
CA GLN A 570 -8.96 4.18 -35.48
C GLN A 570 -8.30 3.74 -36.79
N ARG A 571 -7.40 4.56 -37.37
CA ARG A 571 -6.63 4.15 -38.55
C ARG A 571 -5.77 2.91 -38.26
N THR A 572 -5.15 2.84 -37.09
CA THR A 572 -4.44 1.63 -36.65
C THR A 572 -5.37 0.42 -36.55
N MET A 573 -6.59 0.57 -36.05
CA MET A 573 -7.57 -0.53 -36.02
C MET A 573 -8.01 -0.99 -37.41
N VAL A 574 -8.05 -0.08 -38.40
CA VAL A 574 -8.23 -0.45 -39.81
C VAL A 574 -7.02 -1.21 -40.35
N GLU A 575 -5.79 -0.83 -39.99
CA GLU A 575 -4.59 -1.63 -40.33
C GLU A 575 -4.61 -3.02 -39.66
N VAL A 576 -5.18 -3.16 -38.47
CA VAL A 576 -5.27 -4.46 -37.78
C VAL A 576 -6.36 -5.36 -38.40
N HIS A 577 -7.56 -4.82 -38.61
CA HIS A 577 -8.74 -5.63 -38.95
C HIS A 577 -9.20 -5.51 -40.41
N GLY A 578 -8.65 -4.57 -41.17
CA GLY A 578 -9.20 -4.16 -42.46
C GLY A 578 -10.43 -3.28 -42.29
N GLU A 579 -11.15 -3.07 -43.39
CA GLU A 579 -12.15 -2.00 -43.47
C GLU A 579 -13.43 -2.25 -42.64
N ILE A 580 -13.63 -3.50 -42.20
CA ILE A 580 -14.68 -3.83 -41.23
C ILE A 580 -14.56 -3.01 -39.94
N ALA A 581 -13.35 -2.65 -39.49
CA ALA A 581 -13.18 -1.79 -38.32
C ALA A 581 -13.75 -0.38 -38.57
N ASN A 582 -13.63 0.15 -39.80
CA ASN A 582 -14.25 1.43 -40.14
C ASN A 582 -15.78 1.32 -40.20
N GLU A 583 -16.29 0.29 -40.88
CA GLU A 583 -17.74 0.06 -41.05
C GLU A 583 -18.47 -0.15 -39.72
N GLN A 584 -17.82 -0.86 -38.79
CA GLN A 584 -18.39 -1.21 -37.48
C GLN A 584 -18.17 -0.14 -36.43
N TRP A 585 -17.26 0.82 -36.64
CA TRP A 585 -17.04 1.88 -35.66
C TRP A 585 -18.28 2.76 -35.53
N THR A 586 -18.64 3.07 -34.29
CA THR A 586 -19.83 3.87 -33.99
C THR A 586 -19.55 5.37 -33.93
N GLY A 587 -18.28 5.77 -33.96
CA GLY A 587 -17.84 7.12 -33.63
C GLY A 587 -17.69 7.37 -32.12
N ASN A 588 -18.20 6.48 -31.25
CA ASN A 588 -18.03 6.61 -29.81
C ASN A 588 -16.65 6.12 -29.34
N TYR A 589 -16.05 6.84 -28.40
CA TYR A 589 -14.73 6.54 -27.83
C TYR A 589 -14.56 7.06 -26.41
N ASN A 590 -13.49 6.62 -25.75
CA ASN A 590 -12.95 7.28 -24.57
C ASN A 590 -11.41 7.34 -24.63
N ARG A 591 -10.83 8.45 -24.19
CA ARG A 591 -9.38 8.64 -24.07
C ARG A 591 -9.04 9.03 -22.63
N GLN A 592 -8.03 8.39 -22.06
CA GLN A 592 -7.47 8.74 -20.75
C GLN A 592 -5.95 8.78 -20.86
N CYS A 593 -5.35 9.92 -20.52
CA CYS A 593 -3.90 10.09 -20.40
C CYS A 593 -3.59 10.58 -18.99
N TRP A 594 -2.77 9.86 -18.24
CA TRP A 594 -2.65 10.05 -16.80
C TRP A 594 -1.72 11.21 -16.37
N GLU A 595 -0.71 11.56 -17.15
CA GLU A 595 0.19 12.71 -16.91
C GLU A 595 -0.58 14.04 -16.85
N VAL A 596 -1.61 14.17 -17.67
CA VAL A 596 -2.45 15.38 -17.77
C VAL A 596 -3.77 15.23 -17.01
N ASP A 597 -3.93 14.16 -16.22
CA ASP A 597 -5.07 14.01 -15.32
C ASP A 597 -4.93 14.99 -14.14
N GLU A 598 -5.95 15.82 -13.95
CA GLU A 598 -5.92 16.91 -12.96
C GLU A 598 -5.79 16.40 -11.52
N HIS A 599 -6.15 15.15 -11.23
CA HIS A 599 -6.16 14.56 -9.89
C HIS A 599 -4.96 13.64 -9.64
N GLN A 600 -4.26 13.18 -10.68
CA GLN A 600 -3.20 12.19 -10.54
C GLN A 600 -1.82 12.66 -11.02
N ALA A 601 -1.73 13.41 -12.14
CA ALA A 601 -0.45 13.85 -12.73
C ALA A 601 0.58 12.71 -12.86
N GLY A 602 0.15 11.56 -13.40
CA GLY A 602 0.96 10.35 -13.54
C GLY A 602 0.12 9.08 -13.46
N ALA A 603 0.57 8.03 -14.14
CA ALA A 603 -0.11 6.74 -14.21
C ALA A 603 0.20 5.84 -13.01
N TRP A 604 1.48 5.66 -12.66
CA TRP A 604 1.98 4.91 -11.50
C TRP A 604 3.32 5.46 -11.05
N ALA A 605 3.69 5.20 -9.79
CA ALA A 605 5.04 5.50 -9.32
C ALA A 605 6.05 4.66 -10.10
N SER A 606 7.10 5.31 -10.58
CA SER A 606 8.17 4.68 -11.34
C SER A 606 9.47 5.32 -10.87
N PRO A 607 9.96 4.94 -9.67
CA PRO A 607 11.10 5.58 -9.05
C PRO A 607 12.28 5.61 -10.01
N PHE A 608 13.03 6.72 -10.03
CA PHE A 608 14.34 6.72 -10.67
C PHE A 608 15.32 5.86 -9.89
N LEU A 609 16.46 5.58 -10.51
CA LEU A 609 17.55 4.86 -9.89
C LEU A 609 17.90 5.39 -8.50
N GLY A 610 18.01 4.50 -7.52
CA GLY A 610 18.30 4.82 -6.12
C GLY A 610 17.19 5.57 -5.37
N GLN A 611 16.00 5.77 -5.94
CA GLN A 611 14.87 6.38 -5.20
C GLN A 611 14.11 5.37 -4.36
N GLN A 612 14.03 4.11 -4.81
CA GLN A 612 13.21 3.08 -4.16
C GLN A 612 13.73 2.75 -2.76
N ASP A 613 14.94 2.20 -2.69
CA ASP A 613 15.68 1.87 -1.47
C ASP A 613 15.90 3.09 -0.57
N LEU A 614 16.21 4.25 -1.16
CA LEU A 614 16.47 5.47 -0.40
C LEU A 614 15.22 6.05 0.29
N TYR A 615 14.07 6.08 -0.39
CA TYR A 615 12.88 6.76 0.12
C TYR A 615 11.95 5.87 0.92
N LEU A 616 11.96 4.56 0.68
CA LEU A 616 11.11 3.62 1.39
C LEU A 616 11.18 3.78 2.93
N PRO A 617 12.35 3.97 3.58
CA PRO A 617 12.42 4.20 5.02
C PRO A 617 11.68 5.44 5.53
N ALA A 618 11.50 6.45 4.68
CA ALA A 618 10.79 7.67 5.06
C ALA A 618 9.27 7.45 5.17
N TYR A 619 8.72 6.52 4.39
CA TYR A 619 7.27 6.28 4.35
C TYR A 619 6.76 5.53 5.60
N TYR A 620 7.67 4.93 6.35
CA TYR A 620 7.45 4.12 7.55
C TYR A 620 7.53 4.96 8.84
N LYS A 621 7.48 6.28 8.71
CA LYS A 621 7.54 7.23 9.81
C LYS A 621 6.29 8.10 9.80
N THR A 622 5.72 8.33 10.98
CA THR A 622 4.75 9.43 11.16
C THR A 622 5.53 10.67 11.50
N GLU A 623 5.39 11.69 10.65
CA GLU A 623 5.97 13.01 10.87
C GLU A 623 4.82 14.03 10.95
N PHE A 624 4.82 14.87 11.99
CA PHE A 624 3.78 15.90 12.17
C PHE A 624 2.36 15.36 12.01
N GLN A 625 2.10 14.19 12.62
CA GLN A 625 0.80 13.51 12.66
C GLN A 625 0.26 13.20 11.25
N SER A 626 1.15 13.17 10.27
CA SER A 626 0.87 12.87 8.87
C SER A 626 1.48 11.52 8.49
N ILE A 627 0.67 10.70 7.80
CA ILE A 627 1.03 9.35 7.38
C ILE A 627 0.73 9.23 5.89
N PHE A 628 1.74 9.02 5.07
CA PHE A 628 1.57 8.88 3.62
C PHE A 628 1.35 7.42 3.24
N ILE A 629 0.32 7.16 2.42
CA ILE A 629 -0.05 5.82 1.92
C ILE A 629 -0.38 5.86 0.43
N GLY A 630 -0.49 4.68 -0.19
CA GLY A 630 -0.75 4.51 -1.62
C GLY A 630 0.39 3.75 -2.28
N GLU A 631 0.17 3.29 -3.53
CA GLU A 631 1.13 2.43 -4.25
C GLU A 631 2.54 3.02 -4.39
N HIS A 632 2.66 4.35 -4.41
CA HIS A 632 3.95 5.05 -4.44
C HIS A 632 4.75 4.94 -3.14
N THR A 633 4.16 4.38 -2.07
CA THR A 633 4.78 4.13 -0.76
C THR A 633 4.92 2.64 -0.44
N SER A 634 4.78 1.78 -1.45
CA SER A 634 4.90 0.32 -1.36
C SER A 634 6.20 -0.18 -2.01
N TYR A 635 6.49 -1.48 -1.84
CA TYR A 635 7.63 -2.20 -2.43
C TYR A 635 7.44 -2.51 -3.92
N THR A 636 6.18 -2.59 -4.35
CA THR A 636 5.82 -2.75 -5.76
C THR A 636 4.94 -1.60 -6.18
N HIS A 637 4.89 -1.32 -7.48
CA HIS A 637 4.15 -0.18 -8.02
C HIS A 637 3.17 -0.61 -9.09
N ALA A 638 2.26 0.28 -9.48
CA ALA A 638 1.27 0.09 -10.55
C ALA A 638 0.15 -0.95 -10.28
N TRP A 639 0.14 -1.62 -9.13
CA TRP A 639 -0.86 -2.64 -8.79
C TRP A 639 -1.84 -2.18 -7.68
N ILE A 640 -3.06 -2.70 -7.72
CA ILE A 640 -4.05 -2.46 -6.65
C ILE A 640 -3.54 -3.01 -5.32
N PHE A 641 -2.86 -4.16 -5.34
CA PHE A 641 -2.23 -4.75 -4.15
C PHE A 641 -1.33 -3.74 -3.42
N SER A 642 -0.48 -3.02 -4.14
CA SER A 642 0.43 -1.99 -3.61
C SER A 642 -0.30 -0.78 -2.98
N ALA A 643 -1.54 -0.53 -3.37
CA ALA A 643 -2.37 0.47 -2.69
C ALA A 643 -2.98 -0.10 -1.40
N LEU A 644 -3.32 -1.39 -1.39
CA LEU A 644 -3.92 -2.03 -0.23
C LEU A 644 -2.88 -2.33 0.85
N ASP A 645 -1.68 -2.80 0.50
CA ASP A 645 -0.62 -3.13 1.46
C ASP A 645 -0.15 -1.88 2.23
N SER A 646 0.00 -0.75 1.54
CA SER A 646 0.37 0.54 2.11
C SER A 646 -0.73 1.10 3.01
N ALA A 647 -2.01 0.80 2.74
CA ALA A 647 -3.11 1.13 3.63
C ALA A 647 -3.09 0.30 4.92
N VAL A 648 -2.80 -1.01 4.83
CA VAL A 648 -2.62 -1.84 6.02
C VAL A 648 -1.42 -1.34 6.83
N ARG A 649 -0.30 -1.00 6.19
CA ARG A 649 0.91 -0.46 6.83
C ARG A 649 0.61 0.86 7.54
N GLY A 650 0.07 1.84 6.82
CA GLY A 650 -0.23 3.16 7.37
C GLY A 650 -1.28 3.11 8.48
N THR A 651 -2.25 2.19 8.39
CA THR A 651 -3.23 1.99 9.48
C THR A 651 -2.56 1.36 10.70
N ALA A 652 -1.70 0.35 10.53
CA ALA A 652 -0.94 -0.23 11.63
C ALA A 652 -0.03 0.83 12.29
N GLN A 653 0.65 1.65 11.49
CA GLN A 653 1.46 2.77 11.97
C GLN A 653 0.65 3.77 12.80
N LEU A 654 -0.53 4.17 12.31
CA LEU A 654 -1.46 5.05 13.03
C LEU A 654 -1.93 4.43 14.35
N LEU A 655 -2.37 3.17 14.32
CA LEU A 655 -2.84 2.47 15.51
C LEU A 655 -1.73 2.34 16.56
N LEU A 656 -0.50 2.06 16.15
CA LEU A 656 0.66 2.02 17.05
C LEU A 656 0.98 3.40 17.64
N ASP A 657 0.93 4.47 16.84
CA ASP A 657 1.06 5.86 17.34
C ASP A 657 -0.03 6.22 18.34
N MET A 658 -1.21 5.61 18.22
CA MET A 658 -2.32 5.75 19.15
C MET A 658 -2.26 4.79 20.35
N GLY A 659 -1.24 3.92 20.43
CA GLY A 659 -1.08 2.91 21.50
C GLY A 659 -2.00 1.68 21.37
N LEU A 660 -2.66 1.50 20.23
CA LEU A 660 -3.62 0.43 19.91
C LEU A 660 -2.92 -0.78 19.26
N VAL A 661 -2.05 -1.46 20.03
CA VAL A 661 -1.21 -2.56 19.55
C VAL A 661 -2.03 -3.80 19.20
N ASP A 662 -3.03 -4.14 20.01
CA ASP A 662 -3.91 -5.30 19.77
C ASP A 662 -4.69 -5.11 18.46
N GLU A 663 -5.22 -3.91 18.24
CA GLU A 663 -5.91 -3.53 17.01
C GLU A 663 -4.97 -3.54 15.80
N ALA A 664 -3.73 -3.05 15.95
CA ALA A 664 -2.73 -3.11 14.89
C ALA A 664 -2.43 -4.57 14.50
N LYS A 665 -2.21 -5.46 15.48
CA LYS A 665 -2.03 -6.91 15.23
C LYS A 665 -3.24 -7.52 14.54
N GLN A 666 -4.45 -7.23 15.00
CA GLN A 666 -5.68 -7.71 14.38
C GLN A 666 -5.76 -7.33 12.88
N VAL A 667 -5.46 -6.07 12.54
CA VAL A 667 -5.43 -5.59 11.15
C VAL A 667 -4.38 -6.35 10.33
N VAL A 668 -3.17 -6.48 10.84
CA VAL A 668 -2.06 -7.16 10.14
C VAL A 668 -2.35 -8.65 9.96
N ASP A 669 -2.80 -9.35 10.99
CA ASP A 669 -3.11 -10.78 10.93
C ASP A 669 -4.25 -11.08 9.95
N GLN A 670 -5.26 -10.20 9.91
CA GLN A 670 -6.39 -10.37 9.01
C GLN A 670 -6.01 -10.16 7.54
N TRP A 671 -5.19 -9.15 7.23
CA TRP A 671 -4.98 -8.69 5.85
C TRP A 671 -3.64 -9.13 5.25
N MET A 672 -2.61 -9.37 6.07
CA MET A 672 -1.28 -9.79 5.63
C MET A 672 -0.94 -11.23 6.05
N GLY A 673 -1.24 -11.58 7.31
CA GLY A 673 -0.77 -12.83 7.95
C GLY A 673 -1.31 -14.13 7.34
N ARG A 674 -2.31 -14.07 6.45
CA ARG A 674 -2.90 -15.26 5.80
C ARG A 674 -2.12 -15.74 4.58
N TRP A 675 -1.43 -14.84 3.89
CA TRP A 675 -0.91 -15.10 2.54
C TRP A 675 0.58 -14.91 2.44
N ILE A 676 1.16 -14.12 3.34
CA ILE A 676 2.57 -13.77 3.31
C ILE A 676 3.14 -14.12 4.68
N SER A 677 4.04 -15.12 4.71
CA SER A 677 4.80 -15.41 5.91
C SER A 677 5.86 -14.33 6.07
N LEU A 678 5.62 -13.42 7.01
CA LEU A 678 6.51 -12.33 7.37
C LEU A 678 7.78 -12.80 8.06
#